data_AF-A0A2V7XQ27-F1
#
_entry.id   AF-A0A2V7XQ27-F1
#
_cell.length_a   1.000
_cell.length_b   1.000
_cell.length_c   1.000
_cell.angle_alpha   90.00
_cell.angle_beta   90.00
_cell.angle_gamma   90.00
#
_symmetry.space_group_name_H-M   'P 1'
#
loop_
_entity.id
_entity.type
_entity.pdbx_description
1 polymer ?
#
loop_
_entity_poly.entity_id
_entity_poly.type
_entity_poly.pdbx_seq_one_letter_code
_entity_poly.pdbx_strand_id
1 'polypeptide(L)'
;MSGPLYDLLPPPADTDPSSDDLLGRFLDYVADRGLALYPAQEEAILALFEDKNVILNTPTGSGKTLVASALHFASLARGRRSVYTSPIKALVNEKWMALCRELGPENVGLSTGDATVNRDAPVLCCTAEVLANIALREGEDAAVDDVVMDEFHWYADRDRGVAWQVPLLALPQARFLLMSATLGDVTPFEEALSRLNGRPTATVKSVSRPVPLEYAYSQIPLAQTLEKLVSEGKAPVYVVHFTQRDAADSAQDFTSLNLCTRDEKNAVAEAIQGFRFTSPHGPDVRKWLKQGIGVHHAGMLPKYRVLVEQLAQRGLLKVICGTDTLGVGINVPIRTVLFTRLCKFDGQKTAVLSARDFHQIAGRAGRKGFDDLGFVVAQAPEHVIENLKLDEKARDGRKVVPERLVSRFEVSHGMLLNVLSRRGDGCRAMQRLVRDSHESDRAKKTHFRRAWQLFRALLLRGIVEITPRTEEGSRLRVNVSLQEDFSMDQALSLYLLETIPLLEPDSEAHALGVLTLVESILEDPDLILRRQLDKLKDRKVAEMKAEGLDYDQRMAELEKLEHPKPLRDFVYATFNAFADRHPWVGEENIRPKSIAREMFEGFRSFADYVQEYDLERAEGLLLRHLNSAYKVLTQTVPDTVKTDAIREMELY
;
A
#
# COMPACT_ATOMS: atom_id res chain seq x y z
N MET A 1 -35.57 7.73 27.18
CA MET A 1 -34.47 7.01 26.51
C MET A 1 -34.12 5.86 27.43
N SER A 2 -34.23 4.62 26.96
CA SER A 2 -33.68 3.49 27.71
C SER A 2 -32.20 3.72 27.98
N GLY A 3 -31.75 3.17 29.10
CA GLY A 3 -30.35 3.20 29.46
C GLY A 3 -29.47 2.40 28.48
N PRO A 4 -28.16 2.35 28.73
CA PRO A 4 -27.24 1.46 28.02
C PRO A 4 -27.73 -0.01 28.01
N LEU A 5 -27.27 -0.78 27.03
CA LEU A 5 -27.71 -2.17 26.79
C LEU A 5 -27.48 -3.08 28.02
N TYR A 6 -26.49 -2.79 28.87
CA TYR A 6 -26.26 -3.53 30.11
C TYR A 6 -27.41 -3.40 31.12
N ASP A 7 -28.19 -2.31 31.10
CA ASP A 7 -29.35 -2.15 32.00
C ASP A 7 -30.47 -3.16 31.68
N LEU A 8 -30.40 -3.79 30.51
CA LEU A 8 -31.35 -4.81 30.07
C LEU A 8 -30.88 -6.24 30.36
N LEU A 9 -29.68 -6.41 30.92
CA LEU A 9 -29.21 -7.71 31.36
C LEU A 9 -30.15 -8.26 32.43
N PRO A 10 -30.55 -9.54 32.35
CA PRO A 10 -31.32 -10.16 33.40
C PRO A 10 -30.50 -10.16 34.71
N PRO A 11 -31.14 -10.05 35.88
CA PRO A 11 -30.44 -10.21 37.15
C PRO A 11 -29.77 -11.60 37.19
N PRO A 12 -28.64 -11.77 37.90
CA PRO A 12 -28.03 -13.07 38.10
C PRO A 12 -29.06 -14.03 38.71
N ALA A 13 -29.47 -15.04 37.96
CA ALA A 13 -30.47 -16.04 38.37
C ALA A 13 -29.92 -17.45 38.13
N ASP A 14 -30.42 -18.43 38.88
CA ASP A 14 -29.98 -19.83 38.80
C ASP A 14 -30.34 -20.53 37.48
N THR A 15 -31.13 -19.89 36.60
CA THR A 15 -31.58 -20.43 35.31
C THR A 15 -31.11 -19.58 34.14
N ASP A 16 -30.57 -20.24 33.11
CA ASP A 16 -30.12 -19.62 31.86
C ASP A 16 -31.29 -18.88 31.16
N PRO A 17 -31.17 -17.57 30.88
CA PRO A 17 -32.24 -16.82 30.22
C PRO A 17 -32.56 -17.38 28.83
N SER A 18 -33.86 -17.49 28.52
CA SER A 18 -34.31 -18.02 27.23
C SER A 18 -33.91 -17.09 26.07
N SER A 19 -33.66 -17.67 24.89
CA SER A 19 -33.35 -16.89 23.70
C SER A 19 -34.45 -15.89 23.34
N ASP A 20 -35.72 -16.26 23.52
CA ASP A 20 -36.85 -15.38 23.23
C ASP A 20 -36.90 -14.15 24.15
N ASP A 21 -36.61 -14.31 25.45
CA ASP A 21 -36.56 -13.18 26.40
C ASP A 21 -35.42 -12.22 26.06
N LEU A 22 -34.22 -12.76 25.81
CA LEU A 22 -33.07 -11.94 25.43
C LEU A 22 -33.28 -11.24 24.08
N LEU A 23 -33.92 -11.92 23.12
CA LEU A 23 -34.23 -11.33 21.81
C LEU A 23 -35.21 -10.18 21.98
N GLY A 24 -36.29 -10.37 22.74
CA GLY A 24 -37.26 -9.32 23.06
C GLY A 24 -36.59 -8.09 23.66
N ARG A 25 -35.77 -8.27 24.71
CA ARG A 25 -35.00 -7.18 25.34
C ARG A 25 -34.11 -6.44 24.36
N PHE A 26 -33.41 -7.17 23.48
CA PHE A 26 -32.54 -6.55 22.49
C PHE A 26 -33.33 -5.79 21.42
N LEU A 27 -34.49 -6.31 20.99
CA LEU A 27 -35.37 -5.62 20.03
C LEU A 27 -35.96 -4.34 20.64
N ASP A 28 -36.36 -4.36 21.92
CA ASP A 28 -36.83 -3.18 22.64
C ASP A 28 -35.73 -2.09 22.70
N TYR A 29 -34.48 -2.48 22.99
CA TYR A 29 -33.32 -1.57 22.93
C TYR A 29 -33.13 -0.92 21.55
N VAL A 30 -33.27 -1.71 20.48
CA VAL A 30 -33.15 -1.21 19.10
C VAL A 30 -34.28 -0.23 18.79
N ALA A 31 -35.52 -0.57 19.16
CA ALA A 31 -36.70 0.25 18.95
C ALA A 31 -36.63 1.59 19.72
N ASP A 32 -36.20 1.57 20.98
CA ASP A 32 -36.06 2.77 21.82
C ASP A 32 -35.03 3.77 21.29
N ARG A 33 -34.06 3.29 20.50
CA ARG A 33 -33.08 4.13 19.79
C ARG A 33 -33.62 4.68 18.47
N GLY A 34 -34.89 4.42 18.16
CA GLY A 34 -35.53 4.80 16.89
C GLY A 34 -34.93 4.07 15.69
N LEU A 35 -34.35 2.88 15.92
CA LEU A 35 -33.74 2.07 14.88
C LEU A 35 -34.71 0.96 14.47
N ALA A 36 -34.66 0.59 13.19
CA ALA A 36 -35.29 -0.62 12.65
C ALA A 36 -34.19 -1.50 12.06
N LEU A 37 -34.25 -2.79 12.37
CA LEU A 37 -33.32 -3.79 11.81
C LEU A 37 -33.54 -3.91 10.30
N TYR A 38 -32.45 -4.11 9.56
CA TYR A 38 -32.56 -4.59 8.19
C TYR A 38 -32.89 -6.09 8.18
N PRO A 39 -33.51 -6.60 7.10
CA PRO A 39 -33.79 -8.03 6.97
C PRO A 39 -32.55 -8.92 7.22
N ALA A 40 -31.40 -8.55 6.68
CA ALA A 40 -30.15 -9.29 6.90
C ALA A 40 -29.59 -9.18 8.34
N GLN A 41 -29.93 -8.12 9.09
CA GLN A 41 -29.57 -8.05 10.50
C GLN A 41 -30.50 -8.92 11.33
N GLU A 42 -31.81 -8.86 11.05
CA GLU A 42 -32.83 -9.67 11.71
C GLU A 42 -32.55 -11.17 11.52
N GLU A 43 -32.34 -11.62 10.29
CA GLU A 43 -32.00 -13.01 9.97
C GLU A 43 -30.73 -13.48 10.71
N ALA A 44 -29.68 -12.64 10.72
CA ALA A 44 -28.43 -12.96 11.39
C ALA A 44 -28.59 -13.03 12.91
N ILE A 45 -29.33 -12.09 13.51
CA ILE A 45 -29.61 -12.07 14.94
C ILE A 45 -30.44 -13.30 15.32
N LEU A 46 -31.50 -13.62 14.58
CA LEU A 46 -32.31 -14.82 14.83
C LEU A 46 -31.46 -16.10 14.80
N ALA A 47 -30.63 -16.27 13.76
CA ALA A 47 -29.74 -17.41 13.66
C ALA A 47 -28.76 -17.51 14.84
N LEU A 48 -28.18 -16.38 15.29
CA LEU A 48 -27.34 -16.36 16.47
C LEU A 48 -28.14 -16.77 17.72
N PHE A 49 -29.36 -16.28 17.91
CA PHE A 49 -30.17 -16.62 19.09
C PHE A 49 -30.65 -18.10 19.09
N GLU A 50 -30.62 -18.76 17.94
CA GLU A 50 -30.79 -20.21 17.77
C GLU A 50 -29.47 -21.02 17.97
N ASP A 51 -28.41 -20.39 18.50
CA ASP A 51 -27.08 -20.98 18.73
C ASP A 51 -26.34 -21.45 17.45
N LYS A 52 -26.67 -20.87 16.28
CA LYS A 52 -25.98 -21.17 15.01
C LYS A 52 -24.70 -20.34 14.84
N ASN A 53 -23.72 -20.87 14.12
CA ASN A 53 -22.67 -20.03 13.55
C ASN A 53 -23.28 -19.14 12.45
N VAL A 54 -22.74 -17.93 12.25
CA VAL A 54 -23.23 -17.01 11.22
C VAL A 54 -22.10 -16.46 10.37
N ILE A 55 -22.25 -16.53 9.04
CA ILE A 55 -21.41 -15.82 8.08
C ILE A 55 -22.23 -14.65 7.52
N LEU A 56 -21.93 -13.44 7.99
CA LEU A 56 -22.61 -12.21 7.61
C LEU A 56 -21.86 -11.50 6.47
N ASN A 57 -22.30 -11.75 5.24
CA ASN A 57 -21.77 -11.18 4.01
C ASN A 57 -22.64 -9.99 3.55
N THR A 58 -22.40 -8.81 4.12
CA THR A 58 -23.20 -7.61 3.85
C THR A 58 -22.32 -6.37 3.68
N PRO A 59 -22.64 -5.43 2.76
CA PRO A 59 -21.84 -4.24 2.49
C PRO A 59 -21.45 -3.41 3.72
N THR A 60 -20.40 -2.61 3.58
CA THR A 60 -20.06 -1.58 4.58
C THR A 60 -21.20 -0.56 4.70
N GLY A 61 -21.57 -0.24 5.95
CA GLY A 61 -22.73 0.60 6.25
C GLY A 61 -24.03 -0.16 6.53
N SER A 62 -24.08 -1.48 6.33
CA SER A 62 -25.27 -2.32 6.60
C SER A 62 -25.50 -2.65 8.08
N GLY A 63 -24.78 -1.99 9.00
CA GLY A 63 -25.01 -2.13 10.45
C GLY A 63 -24.53 -3.45 11.07
N LYS A 64 -23.48 -4.07 10.52
CA LYS A 64 -22.86 -5.31 11.04
C LYS A 64 -22.54 -5.25 12.54
N THR A 65 -22.10 -4.09 13.03
CA THR A 65 -21.82 -3.86 14.46
C THR A 65 -23.01 -4.14 15.36
N LEU A 66 -24.25 -3.87 14.92
CA LEU A 66 -25.45 -4.14 15.73
C LEU A 66 -25.67 -5.65 15.94
N VAL A 67 -25.34 -6.47 14.93
CA VAL A 67 -25.39 -7.94 15.03
C VAL A 67 -24.35 -8.45 16.03
N ALA A 68 -23.13 -7.87 16.02
CA ALA A 68 -22.11 -8.18 17.01
C ALA A 68 -22.54 -7.78 18.43
N SER A 69 -23.14 -6.60 18.62
CA SER A 69 -23.67 -6.18 19.93
C SER A 69 -24.75 -7.13 20.45
N ALA A 70 -25.61 -7.65 19.57
CA ALA A 70 -26.63 -8.64 19.94
C ALA A 70 -26.00 -9.93 20.48
N LEU A 71 -24.94 -10.41 19.81
CA LEU A 71 -24.19 -11.58 20.26
C LEU A 71 -23.53 -11.36 21.62
N HIS A 72 -22.79 -10.25 21.78
CA HIS A 72 -22.10 -9.96 23.04
C HIS A 72 -23.08 -9.81 24.22
N PHE A 73 -24.22 -9.15 24.00
CA PHE A 73 -25.29 -9.05 24.99
C PHE A 73 -25.81 -10.44 25.39
N ALA A 74 -26.10 -11.28 24.39
CA ALA A 74 -26.59 -12.63 24.59
C ALA A 74 -25.57 -13.55 25.29
N SER A 75 -24.27 -13.38 25.02
CA SER A 75 -23.20 -14.11 25.72
C SER A 75 -23.09 -13.66 27.18
N LEU A 76 -23.05 -12.34 27.40
CA LEU A 76 -22.91 -11.74 28.73
C LEU A 76 -24.08 -12.13 29.64
N ALA A 77 -25.31 -12.09 29.12
CA ALA A 77 -26.51 -12.48 29.85
C ALA A 77 -26.50 -13.96 30.29
N ARG A 78 -25.75 -14.82 29.59
CA ARG A 78 -25.60 -16.25 29.89
C ARG A 78 -24.32 -16.58 30.65
N GLY A 79 -23.56 -15.57 31.10
CA GLY A 79 -22.27 -15.76 31.75
C GLY A 79 -21.18 -16.36 30.84
N ARG A 80 -21.37 -16.31 29.52
CA ARG A 80 -20.40 -16.77 28.52
C ARG A 80 -19.36 -15.70 28.21
N ARG A 81 -18.15 -16.12 27.85
CA ARG A 81 -17.08 -15.24 27.41
C ARG A 81 -17.11 -15.02 25.89
N SER A 82 -17.22 -13.76 25.49
CA SER A 82 -17.32 -13.35 24.09
C SER A 82 -16.09 -12.54 23.66
N VAL A 83 -15.56 -12.80 22.47
CA VAL A 83 -14.38 -12.10 21.94
C VAL A 83 -14.73 -11.37 20.65
N TYR A 84 -14.44 -10.08 20.59
CA TYR A 84 -14.46 -9.28 19.36
C TYR A 84 -13.05 -9.13 18.80
N THR A 85 -12.84 -9.58 17.57
CA THR A 85 -11.55 -9.45 16.87
C THR A 85 -11.64 -8.57 15.64
N SER A 86 -10.56 -7.82 15.39
CA SER A 86 -10.45 -6.93 14.24
C SER A 86 -9.00 -6.80 13.76
N PRO A 87 -8.75 -6.54 12.45
CA PRO A 87 -7.38 -6.50 11.91
C PRO A 87 -6.52 -5.35 12.41
N ILE A 88 -7.09 -4.26 12.90
CA ILE A 88 -6.33 -3.04 13.19
C ILE A 88 -6.59 -2.59 14.63
N LYS A 89 -5.52 -2.28 15.37
CA LYS A 89 -5.59 -1.79 16.76
C LYS A 89 -6.55 -0.60 16.93
N ALA A 90 -6.59 0.30 15.94
CA ALA A 90 -7.50 1.45 15.94
C ALA A 90 -8.97 1.02 15.97
N LEU A 91 -9.35 0.01 15.17
CA LEU A 91 -10.70 -0.56 15.20
C LEU A 91 -11.01 -1.24 16.52
N VAL A 92 -10.06 -2.02 17.04
CA VAL A 92 -10.21 -2.67 18.34
C VAL A 92 -10.49 -1.64 19.43
N ASN A 93 -9.74 -0.52 19.44
CA ASN A 93 -9.95 0.57 20.39
C ASN A 93 -11.31 1.27 20.20
N GLU A 94 -11.72 1.54 18.95
CA GLU A 94 -13.05 2.12 18.67
C GLU A 94 -14.17 1.21 19.22
N LYS A 95 -14.07 -0.09 18.95
CA LYS A 95 -15.08 -1.08 19.35
C LYS A 95 -15.08 -1.32 20.84
N TRP A 96 -13.91 -1.37 21.48
CA TRP A 96 -13.79 -1.38 22.94
C TRP A 96 -14.54 -0.20 23.56
N MET A 97 -14.28 1.03 23.10
CA MET A 97 -14.99 2.22 23.62
C MET A 97 -16.50 2.18 23.37
N ALA A 98 -16.94 1.67 22.21
CA ALA A 98 -18.36 1.52 21.91
C ALA A 98 -19.03 0.49 22.83
N LEU A 99 -18.41 -0.69 23.00
CA LEU A 99 -18.92 -1.75 23.85
C LEU A 99 -18.86 -1.38 25.33
N CYS A 100 -17.87 -0.63 25.81
CA CYS A 100 -17.88 -0.09 27.18
C CYS A 100 -19.11 0.80 27.44
N ARG A 101 -19.54 1.59 26.44
CA ARG A 101 -20.76 2.41 26.55
C ARG A 101 -22.05 1.60 26.48
N GLU A 102 -22.04 0.48 25.76
CA GLU A 102 -23.22 -0.38 25.59
C GLU A 102 -23.36 -1.38 26.74
N LEU A 103 -22.28 -2.06 27.09
CA LEU A 103 -22.25 -3.23 28.00
C LEU A 103 -21.64 -2.92 29.38
N GLY A 104 -21.16 -1.70 29.62
CA GLY A 104 -20.52 -1.30 30.88
C GLY A 104 -19.01 -1.55 30.85
N PRO A 105 -18.18 -0.60 31.33
CA PRO A 105 -16.71 -0.70 31.25
C PRO A 105 -16.11 -1.86 32.08
N GLU A 106 -16.80 -2.31 33.12
CA GLU A 106 -16.42 -3.45 33.95
C GLU A 106 -16.55 -4.80 33.21
N ASN A 107 -17.42 -4.86 32.21
CA ASN A 107 -17.71 -6.09 31.45
C ASN A 107 -16.87 -6.21 30.16
N VAL A 108 -16.11 -5.17 29.79
CA VAL A 108 -15.41 -5.10 28.50
C VAL A 108 -13.91 -4.83 28.65
N GLY A 109 -13.12 -5.77 28.16
CA GLY A 109 -11.66 -5.73 28.12
C GLY A 109 -11.09 -5.30 26.78
N LEU A 110 -9.83 -4.90 26.79
CA LEU A 110 -9.00 -4.59 25.64
C LEU A 110 -7.70 -5.39 25.73
N SER A 111 -7.31 -6.05 24.64
CA SER A 111 -5.97 -6.63 24.52
C SER A 111 -5.43 -6.42 23.11
N THR A 112 -4.47 -5.51 22.97
CA THR A 112 -3.64 -5.34 21.78
C THR A 112 -2.19 -5.72 22.12
N GLY A 113 -1.33 -5.94 21.13
CA GLY A 113 0.08 -6.33 21.38
C GLY A 113 0.90 -5.32 22.22
N ASP A 114 0.38 -4.13 22.47
CA ASP A 114 1.01 -3.01 23.17
C ASP A 114 0.21 -2.47 24.37
N ALA A 115 -1.07 -2.85 24.52
CA ALA A 115 -1.91 -2.36 25.61
C ALA A 115 -2.89 -3.45 26.06
N THR A 116 -3.12 -3.53 27.37
CA THR A 116 -4.08 -4.47 27.94
C THR A 116 -4.85 -3.79 29.06
N VAL A 117 -6.18 -3.91 29.04
CA VAL A 117 -7.10 -3.36 30.05
C VAL A 117 -8.15 -4.43 30.31
N ASN A 118 -8.39 -4.78 31.59
CA ASN A 118 -9.44 -5.72 31.99
C ASN A 118 -9.47 -7.01 31.11
N ARG A 119 -8.32 -7.66 30.93
CA ARG A 119 -8.14 -8.75 29.95
C ARG A 119 -9.12 -9.90 30.14
N ASP A 120 -9.45 -10.18 31.39
CA ASP A 120 -10.28 -11.32 31.79
C ASP A 120 -11.76 -10.95 31.86
N ALA A 121 -12.14 -9.78 31.34
CA ALA A 121 -13.53 -9.38 31.20
C ALA A 121 -14.35 -10.42 30.39
N PRO A 122 -15.66 -10.54 30.69
CA PRO A 122 -16.56 -11.39 29.93
C PRO A 122 -16.62 -11.06 28.43
N VAL A 123 -16.44 -9.80 28.05
CA VAL A 123 -16.30 -9.38 26.64
C VAL A 123 -14.89 -8.86 26.40
N LEU A 124 -14.14 -9.47 25.48
CA LEU A 124 -12.78 -9.04 25.15
C LEU A 124 -12.69 -8.48 23.73
N CYS A 125 -12.28 -7.22 23.59
CA CYS A 125 -11.87 -6.66 22.31
C CYS A 125 -10.36 -6.87 22.10
N CYS A 126 -9.97 -7.54 21.03
CA CYS A 126 -8.55 -7.78 20.74
C CYS A 126 -8.21 -7.78 19.25
N THR A 127 -6.92 -7.74 18.91
CA THR A 127 -6.50 -7.97 17.52
C THR A 127 -6.63 -9.45 17.17
N ALA A 128 -6.76 -9.78 15.88
CA ALA A 128 -6.86 -11.17 15.43
C ALA A 128 -5.69 -12.03 15.93
N GLU A 129 -4.47 -11.48 15.96
CA GLU A 129 -3.27 -12.17 16.45
C GLU A 129 -3.35 -12.51 17.95
N VAL A 130 -4.00 -11.66 18.75
CA VAL A 130 -4.17 -11.93 20.19
C VAL A 130 -5.11 -13.11 20.39
N LEU A 131 -6.23 -13.18 19.67
CA LEU A 131 -7.11 -14.36 19.73
C LEU A 131 -6.41 -15.60 19.18
N ALA A 132 -5.68 -15.50 18.08
CA ALA A 132 -4.91 -16.62 17.53
C ALA A 132 -3.90 -17.16 18.57
N ASN A 133 -3.22 -16.28 19.31
CA ASN A 133 -2.31 -16.69 20.38
C ASN A 133 -3.03 -17.37 21.56
N ILE A 134 -4.22 -16.88 21.95
CA ILE A 134 -5.06 -17.55 22.96
C ILE A 134 -5.45 -18.95 22.46
N ALA A 135 -5.94 -19.04 21.22
CA ALA A 135 -6.38 -20.28 20.60
C ALA A 135 -5.23 -21.31 20.43
N LEU A 136 -4.01 -20.87 20.08
CA LEU A 136 -2.84 -21.76 20.01
C LEU A 136 -2.40 -22.24 21.39
N ARG A 137 -2.49 -21.37 22.40
CA ARG A 137 -1.99 -21.67 23.75
C ARG A 137 -2.93 -22.60 24.50
N GLU A 138 -4.23 -22.37 24.39
CA GLU A 138 -5.25 -23.00 25.24
C GLU A 138 -6.16 -23.94 24.45
N GLY A 139 -6.31 -23.77 23.13
CA GLY A 139 -7.13 -24.65 22.31
C GLY A 139 -8.55 -24.83 22.85
N GLU A 140 -8.96 -26.09 23.03
CA GLU A 140 -10.27 -26.45 23.58
C GLU A 140 -10.49 -26.01 25.04
N ASP A 141 -9.41 -25.80 25.81
CA ASP A 141 -9.47 -25.31 27.19
C ASP A 141 -9.61 -23.79 27.28
N ALA A 142 -9.55 -23.07 26.15
CA ALA A 142 -9.68 -21.62 26.14
C ALA A 142 -11.07 -21.20 26.64
N ALA A 143 -11.12 -20.28 27.60
CA ALA A 143 -12.36 -19.69 28.10
C ALA A 143 -12.93 -18.66 27.10
N VAL A 144 -13.41 -19.17 25.95
CA VAL A 144 -13.97 -18.41 24.82
C VAL A 144 -15.15 -19.21 24.25
N ASP A 145 -16.37 -18.71 24.46
CA ASP A 145 -17.60 -19.36 24.01
C ASP A 145 -18.10 -18.78 22.68
N ASP A 146 -17.87 -17.49 22.45
CA ASP A 146 -18.39 -16.75 21.31
C ASP A 146 -17.30 -15.89 20.68
N VAL A 147 -17.14 -15.95 19.35
CA VAL A 147 -16.14 -15.18 18.61
C VAL A 147 -16.79 -14.38 17.50
N VAL A 148 -16.64 -13.07 17.55
CA VAL A 148 -16.91 -12.14 16.44
C VAL A 148 -15.61 -11.88 15.69
N MET A 149 -15.55 -12.30 14.43
CA MET A 149 -14.44 -12.00 13.52
C MET A 149 -14.86 -10.92 12.54
N ASP A 150 -14.48 -9.68 12.85
CA ASP A 150 -14.70 -8.55 11.95
C ASP A 150 -13.67 -8.56 10.81
N GLU A 151 -14.08 -8.02 9.68
CA GLU A 151 -13.30 -7.97 8.45
C GLU A 151 -12.70 -9.34 8.04
N PHE A 152 -13.53 -10.40 8.06
CA PHE A 152 -13.10 -11.78 7.81
C PHE A 152 -12.40 -12.02 6.46
N HIS A 153 -12.55 -11.11 5.49
CA HIS A 153 -11.83 -11.18 4.22
C HIS A 153 -10.29 -11.11 4.35
N TRP A 154 -9.77 -10.67 5.51
CA TRP A 154 -8.35 -10.75 5.88
C TRP A 154 -7.83 -12.19 6.02
N TYR A 155 -8.72 -13.19 6.08
CA TYR A 155 -8.36 -14.61 5.98
C TYR A 155 -7.44 -14.92 4.78
N ALA A 156 -7.64 -14.22 3.65
CA ALA A 156 -6.87 -14.40 2.42
C ALA A 156 -5.60 -13.53 2.33
N ASP A 157 -5.28 -12.77 3.39
CA ASP A 157 -4.05 -11.99 3.45
C ASP A 157 -2.83 -12.91 3.53
N ARG A 158 -1.78 -12.59 2.76
CA ARG A 158 -0.59 -13.47 2.61
C ARG A 158 0.22 -13.58 3.90
N ASP A 159 0.31 -12.50 4.66
CA ASP A 159 1.23 -12.42 5.81
C ASP A 159 0.47 -12.62 7.13
N ARG A 160 -0.76 -12.09 7.21
CA ARG A 160 -1.55 -12.03 8.44
C ARG A 160 -2.75 -12.97 8.46
N GLY A 161 -3.12 -13.56 7.33
CA GLY A 161 -4.33 -14.38 7.21
C GLY A 161 -4.38 -15.58 8.16
N VAL A 162 -3.21 -16.07 8.60
CA VAL A 162 -3.09 -17.14 9.60
C VAL A 162 -3.81 -16.81 10.91
N ALA A 163 -3.86 -15.53 11.31
CA ALA A 163 -4.52 -15.10 12.54
C ALA A 163 -6.04 -15.29 12.52
N TRP A 164 -6.67 -15.33 11.33
CA TRP A 164 -8.09 -15.65 11.17
C TRP A 164 -8.33 -17.16 11.02
N GLN A 165 -7.33 -17.91 10.56
CA GLN A 165 -7.44 -19.36 10.37
C GLN A 165 -7.38 -20.11 11.69
N VAL A 166 -6.40 -19.77 12.54
CA VAL A 166 -6.08 -20.49 13.77
C VAL A 166 -7.30 -20.66 14.71
N PRO A 167 -8.09 -19.62 15.02
CA PRO A 167 -9.26 -19.77 15.89
C PRO A 167 -10.30 -20.76 15.32
N LEU A 168 -10.48 -20.79 13.99
CA LEU A 168 -11.40 -21.72 13.31
C LEU A 168 -10.92 -23.17 13.31
N LEU A 169 -9.68 -23.43 13.73
CA LEU A 169 -9.11 -24.76 13.82
C LEU A 169 -8.95 -25.24 15.27
N ALA A 170 -8.70 -24.31 16.20
CA ALA A 170 -8.27 -24.62 17.55
C ALA A 170 -9.33 -24.34 18.63
N LEU A 171 -10.47 -23.71 18.29
CA LEU A 171 -11.55 -23.41 19.25
C LEU A 171 -12.84 -24.18 18.90
N PRO A 172 -12.89 -25.52 19.04
CA PRO A 172 -14.08 -26.30 18.72
C PRO A 172 -15.28 -26.02 19.65
N GLN A 173 -15.04 -25.47 20.83
CA GLN A 173 -16.07 -25.07 21.78
C GLN A 173 -16.80 -23.76 21.36
N ALA A 174 -16.14 -22.89 20.60
CA ALA A 174 -16.65 -21.55 20.31
C ALA A 174 -17.69 -21.51 19.18
N ARG A 175 -18.68 -20.62 19.28
CA ARG A 175 -19.58 -20.23 18.19
C ARG A 175 -19.03 -19.02 17.46
N PHE A 176 -19.13 -19.00 16.13
CA PHE A 176 -18.52 -17.97 15.29
C PHE A 176 -19.53 -17.08 14.58
N LEU A 177 -19.31 -15.76 14.66
CA LEU A 177 -19.89 -14.74 13.79
C LEU A 177 -18.80 -14.16 12.89
N LEU A 178 -18.78 -14.55 11.61
CA LEU A 178 -17.83 -14.05 10.62
C LEU A 178 -18.45 -12.89 9.84
N MET A 179 -17.85 -11.70 9.89
CA MET A 179 -18.42 -10.50 9.28
C MET A 179 -17.53 -9.95 8.17
N SER A 180 -18.10 -9.65 7.00
CA SER A 180 -17.34 -9.05 5.89
C SER A 180 -18.24 -8.35 4.87
N ALA A 181 -17.68 -7.37 4.15
CA ALA A 181 -18.38 -6.60 3.12
C ALA A 181 -18.64 -7.36 1.81
N THR A 182 -17.69 -8.21 1.43
CA THR A 182 -17.72 -8.95 0.16
C THR A 182 -16.95 -10.25 0.29
N LEU A 183 -17.65 -11.36 0.50
CA LEU A 183 -17.10 -12.71 0.37
C LEU A 183 -17.61 -13.36 -0.91
N GLY A 184 -16.74 -14.17 -1.51
CA GLY A 184 -17.07 -15.02 -2.66
C GLY A 184 -17.94 -16.21 -2.24
N ASP A 185 -17.66 -17.38 -2.78
CA ASP A 185 -18.25 -18.62 -2.27
C ASP A 185 -17.75 -18.88 -0.84
N VAL A 186 -18.69 -19.07 0.09
CA VAL A 186 -18.41 -19.32 1.52
C VAL A 186 -18.82 -20.73 1.96
N THR A 187 -19.34 -21.56 1.05
CA THR A 187 -19.74 -22.95 1.34
C THR A 187 -18.66 -23.75 2.09
N PRO A 188 -17.36 -23.66 1.73
CA PRO A 188 -16.31 -24.37 2.47
C PRO A 188 -16.20 -23.96 3.94
N PHE A 189 -16.48 -22.69 4.27
CA PHE A 189 -16.46 -22.19 5.64
C PHE A 189 -17.69 -22.64 6.42
N GLU A 190 -18.87 -22.67 5.78
CA GLU A 190 -20.10 -23.17 6.40
C GLU A 190 -19.96 -24.64 6.83
N GLU A 191 -19.44 -25.48 5.93
CA GLU A 191 -19.19 -26.89 6.20
C GLU A 191 -18.11 -27.09 7.26
N ALA A 192 -17.02 -26.33 7.18
CA ALA A 192 -15.92 -26.44 8.13
C ALA A 192 -16.34 -26.03 9.56
N LEU A 193 -17.06 -24.91 9.70
CA LEU A 193 -17.58 -24.45 10.99
C LEU A 193 -18.57 -25.44 11.59
N SER A 194 -19.52 -25.92 10.79
CA SER A 194 -20.52 -26.88 11.27
C SER A 194 -19.90 -28.20 11.68
N ARG A 195 -18.85 -28.64 10.98
CA ARG A 195 -18.08 -29.83 11.34
C ARG A 195 -17.23 -29.60 12.60
N LEU A 196 -16.65 -28.42 12.78
CA LEU A 196 -15.76 -28.10 13.89
C LEU A 196 -16.48 -28.18 15.23
N ASN A 197 -17.62 -27.50 15.37
CA ASN A 197 -18.29 -27.34 16.66
C ASN A 197 -19.66 -28.03 16.74
N GLY A 198 -20.10 -28.73 15.68
CA GLY A 198 -21.38 -29.44 15.63
C GLY A 198 -22.61 -28.54 15.53
N ARG A 199 -22.45 -27.21 15.47
CA ARG A 199 -23.55 -26.24 15.36
C ARG A 199 -23.86 -25.96 13.88
N PRO A 200 -25.14 -25.84 13.48
CA PRO A 200 -25.46 -25.41 12.11
C PRO A 200 -24.86 -24.04 11.80
N THR A 201 -24.44 -23.82 10.56
CA THR A 201 -23.95 -22.51 10.09
C THR A 201 -24.96 -21.89 9.13
N ALA A 202 -25.33 -20.63 9.37
CA ALA A 202 -26.19 -19.85 8.50
C ALA A 202 -25.39 -18.76 7.77
N THR A 203 -25.52 -18.69 6.46
CA THR A 203 -24.94 -17.59 5.67
C THR A 203 -26.01 -16.59 5.32
N VAL A 204 -25.82 -15.37 5.83
CA VAL A 204 -26.72 -14.24 5.57
C VAL A 204 -26.03 -13.30 4.60
N LYS A 205 -26.57 -13.22 3.38
CA LYS A 205 -26.01 -12.41 2.29
C LYS A 205 -26.98 -11.32 1.87
N SER A 206 -26.50 -10.09 1.81
CA SER A 206 -27.22 -8.98 1.18
C SER A 206 -26.30 -8.22 0.26
N VAL A 207 -26.82 -7.82 -0.91
CA VAL A 207 -26.11 -6.95 -1.87
C VAL A 207 -26.62 -5.51 -1.83
N SER A 208 -27.72 -5.25 -1.13
CA SER A 208 -28.35 -3.93 -1.06
C SER A 208 -27.68 -3.09 0.02
N ARG A 209 -27.21 -1.89 -0.35
CA ARG A 209 -26.76 -0.88 0.61
C ARG A 209 -27.95 -0.06 1.11
N PRO A 210 -28.00 0.27 2.41
CA PRO A 210 -29.04 1.16 2.94
C PRO A 210 -29.03 2.56 2.33
N VAL A 211 -27.85 3.04 1.92
CA VAL A 211 -27.68 4.29 1.18
C VAL A 211 -27.04 3.97 -0.17
N PRO A 212 -27.72 4.24 -1.31
CA PRO A 212 -27.18 3.99 -2.63
C PRO A 212 -25.96 4.88 -2.93
N LEU A 213 -25.13 4.46 -3.90
CA LEU A 213 -23.95 5.20 -4.36
C LEU A 213 -24.14 5.71 -5.78
N GLU A 214 -23.82 6.98 -6.00
CA GLU A 214 -23.64 7.56 -7.32
C GLU A 214 -22.15 7.66 -7.63
N TYR A 215 -21.76 7.20 -8.83
CA TYR A 215 -20.37 7.18 -9.26
C TYR A 215 -20.12 8.23 -10.33
N ALA A 216 -19.02 8.98 -10.20
CA ALA A 216 -18.57 9.94 -11.19
C ALA A 216 -17.07 9.81 -11.44
N TYR A 217 -16.65 10.21 -12.64
CA TYR A 217 -15.25 10.32 -13.02
C TYR A 217 -14.93 11.78 -13.32
N SER A 218 -14.02 12.38 -12.55
CA SER A 218 -13.67 13.80 -12.69
C SER A 218 -12.49 13.98 -13.63
N GLN A 219 -12.66 14.84 -14.63
CA GLN A 219 -11.63 15.24 -15.59
C GLN A 219 -11.09 16.65 -15.33
N ILE A 220 -11.55 17.33 -14.27
CA ILE A 220 -11.02 18.63 -13.84
C ILE A 220 -10.02 18.46 -12.70
N PRO A 221 -9.09 19.39 -12.46
CA PRO A 221 -8.10 19.28 -11.37
C PRO A 221 -8.69 18.96 -10.01
N LEU A 222 -7.95 18.23 -9.18
CA LEU A 222 -8.40 17.76 -7.87
C LEU A 222 -9.00 18.87 -6.99
N ALA A 223 -8.33 20.02 -6.90
CA ALA A 223 -8.81 21.18 -6.15
C ALA A 223 -10.16 21.71 -6.66
N GLN A 224 -10.36 21.75 -7.98
CA GLN A 224 -11.63 22.19 -8.59
C GLN A 224 -12.73 21.15 -8.40
N THR A 225 -12.40 19.85 -8.50
CA THR A 225 -13.32 18.76 -8.15
C THR A 225 -13.81 18.93 -6.71
N LEU A 226 -12.89 19.21 -5.78
CA LEU A 226 -13.19 19.38 -4.37
C LEU A 226 -14.08 20.60 -4.11
N GLU A 227 -13.77 21.77 -4.68
CA GLU A 227 -14.61 22.97 -4.56
C GLU A 227 -16.01 22.74 -5.15
N LYS A 228 -16.11 22.05 -6.29
CA LYS A 228 -17.39 21.69 -6.89
C LYS A 228 -18.22 20.80 -5.96
N LEU A 229 -17.61 19.76 -5.40
CA LEU A 229 -18.29 18.86 -4.46
C LEU A 229 -18.78 19.61 -3.21
N VAL A 230 -17.95 20.48 -2.64
CA VAL A 230 -18.32 21.25 -1.44
C VAL A 230 -19.44 22.25 -1.75
N SER A 231 -19.38 22.97 -2.87
CA SER A 231 -20.40 23.95 -3.27
C SER A 231 -21.74 23.32 -3.66
N GLU A 232 -21.73 22.08 -4.17
CA GLU A 232 -22.94 21.28 -4.45
C GLU A 232 -23.54 20.63 -3.18
N GLY A 233 -23.02 20.94 -1.98
CA GLY A 233 -23.52 20.36 -0.74
C GLY A 233 -23.20 18.87 -0.58
N LYS A 234 -22.14 18.38 -1.23
CA LYS A 234 -21.68 16.98 -1.15
C LYS A 234 -20.58 16.76 -0.10
N ALA A 235 -20.31 17.77 0.74
CA ALA A 235 -19.44 17.65 1.91
C ALA A 235 -20.16 16.93 3.07
N PRO A 236 -19.45 16.26 3.99
CA PRO A 236 -17.99 16.13 4.07
C PRO A 236 -17.40 15.23 2.99
N VAL A 237 -16.26 15.64 2.43
CA VAL A 237 -15.52 14.91 1.39
C VAL A 237 -14.30 14.23 2.01
N TYR A 238 -14.22 12.91 1.88
CA TYR A 238 -13.01 12.14 2.19
C TYR A 238 -12.17 12.00 0.92
N VAL A 239 -11.03 12.69 0.88
CA VAL A 239 -10.06 12.66 -0.21
C VAL A 239 -9.04 11.56 0.06
N VAL A 240 -9.07 10.52 -0.76
CA VAL A 240 -8.30 9.29 -0.57
C VAL A 240 -6.96 9.41 -1.29
N HIS A 241 -5.90 9.34 -0.49
CA HIS A 241 -4.51 9.26 -0.94
C HIS A 241 -3.95 7.86 -0.63
N PHE A 242 -2.85 7.48 -1.29
CA PHE A 242 -2.17 6.20 -1.01
C PHE A 242 -0.82 6.38 -0.32
N THR A 243 -0.42 7.63 -0.07
CA THR A 243 0.75 7.94 0.75
C THR A 243 0.39 9.00 1.77
N GLN A 244 1.12 9.01 2.90
CA GLN A 244 0.92 9.97 3.97
C GLN A 244 1.31 11.39 3.52
N ARG A 245 2.38 11.49 2.73
CA ARG A 245 2.87 12.76 2.17
C ARG A 245 1.83 13.39 1.25
N ASP A 246 1.26 12.64 0.31
CA ASP A 246 0.25 13.18 -0.61
C ASP A 246 -0.98 13.73 0.13
N ALA A 247 -1.38 13.09 1.24
CA ALA A 247 -2.50 13.55 2.07
C ALA A 247 -2.19 14.89 2.76
N ALA A 248 -0.97 15.06 3.26
CA ALA A 248 -0.53 16.30 3.89
C ALA A 248 -0.34 17.43 2.86
N ASP A 249 0.28 17.13 1.73
CA ASP A 249 0.51 18.10 0.64
C ASP A 249 -0.81 18.62 0.09
N SER A 250 -1.77 17.72 -0.18
CA SER A 250 -3.10 18.12 -0.64
C SER A 250 -3.86 18.94 0.41
N ALA A 251 -3.79 18.57 1.69
CA ALA A 251 -4.40 19.38 2.75
C ALA A 251 -3.80 20.80 2.81
N GLN A 252 -2.48 20.93 2.59
CA GLN A 252 -1.81 22.21 2.51
C GLN A 252 -2.27 23.01 1.28
N ASP A 253 -2.34 22.41 0.11
CA ASP A 253 -2.84 23.06 -1.11
C ASP A 253 -4.28 23.54 -0.96
N PHE A 254 -5.13 22.71 -0.34
CA PHE A 254 -6.54 23.01 -0.11
C PHE A 254 -6.78 24.17 0.86
N THR A 255 -5.77 24.61 1.63
CA THR A 255 -5.92 25.80 2.49
C THR A 255 -6.18 27.09 1.72
N SER A 256 -5.84 27.12 0.43
CA SER A 256 -6.10 28.26 -0.46
C SER A 256 -7.54 28.27 -1.01
N LEU A 257 -8.29 27.18 -0.86
CA LEU A 257 -9.64 27.01 -1.39
C LEU A 257 -10.69 27.57 -0.45
N ASN A 258 -11.81 28.03 -1.01
CA ASN A 258 -12.91 28.57 -0.21
C ASN A 258 -13.92 27.47 0.17
N LEU A 259 -13.51 26.58 1.07
CA LEU A 259 -14.29 25.38 1.44
C LEU A 259 -15.28 25.58 2.60
N CYS A 260 -15.04 26.58 3.45
CA CYS A 260 -15.86 26.85 4.63
C CYS A 260 -16.28 28.31 4.68
N THR A 261 -17.50 28.55 5.16
CA THR A 261 -17.99 29.89 5.52
C THR A 261 -17.25 30.44 6.74
N ARG A 262 -17.37 31.74 6.99
CA ARG A 262 -16.74 32.38 8.15
C ARG A 262 -17.24 31.80 9.48
N ASP A 263 -18.52 31.49 9.58
CA ASP A 263 -19.12 30.94 10.79
C ASP A 263 -18.65 29.51 11.06
N GLU A 264 -18.51 28.69 10.03
CA GLU A 264 -17.93 27.34 10.14
C GLU A 264 -16.46 27.40 10.59
N LYS A 265 -15.66 28.31 10.04
CA LYS A 265 -14.26 28.51 10.48
C LYS A 265 -14.20 28.94 11.95
N ASN A 266 -15.11 29.79 12.39
CA ASN A 266 -15.20 30.22 13.80
C ASN A 266 -15.58 29.05 14.71
N ALA A 267 -16.54 28.22 14.33
CA ALA A 267 -16.95 27.04 15.09
C ALA A 267 -15.80 26.03 15.26
N VAL A 268 -14.99 25.82 14.21
CA VAL A 268 -13.79 24.98 14.34
C VAL A 268 -12.75 25.64 15.25
N ALA A 269 -12.51 26.95 15.11
CA ALA A 269 -11.55 27.67 15.91
C ALA A 269 -11.89 27.63 17.42
N GLU A 270 -13.17 27.75 17.76
CA GLU A 270 -13.67 27.59 19.13
C GLU A 270 -13.47 26.15 19.62
N ALA A 271 -13.83 25.16 18.81
CA ALA A 271 -13.68 23.74 19.17
C ALA A 271 -12.23 23.31 19.45
N ILE A 272 -11.23 23.99 18.86
CA ILE A 272 -9.81 23.68 19.05
C ILE A 272 -9.07 24.59 20.03
N GLN A 273 -9.74 25.60 20.61
CA GLN A 273 -9.09 26.64 21.42
C GLN A 273 -8.34 26.08 22.65
N GLY A 274 -8.87 25.03 23.27
CA GLY A 274 -8.25 24.36 24.43
C GLY A 274 -7.17 23.33 24.08
N PHE A 275 -6.96 23.02 22.80
CA PHE A 275 -6.05 21.96 22.38
C PHE A 275 -4.61 22.47 22.23
N ARG A 276 -3.64 21.73 22.80
CA ARG A 276 -2.21 22.08 22.75
C ARG A 276 -1.50 21.45 21.54
N PHE A 277 -1.16 22.28 20.56
CA PHE A 277 -0.44 21.90 19.33
C PHE A 277 1.09 21.95 19.49
N THR A 278 1.63 21.24 20.48
CA THR A 278 3.03 21.36 20.91
C THR A 278 4.06 20.54 20.13
N SER A 279 3.67 19.78 19.11
CA SER A 279 4.62 18.99 18.31
C SER A 279 5.10 19.78 17.08
N PRO A 280 6.16 19.32 16.38
CA PRO A 280 6.63 19.94 15.14
C PRO A 280 5.55 20.15 14.08
N HIS A 281 4.66 19.16 13.87
CA HIS A 281 3.53 19.27 12.93
C HIS A 281 2.28 19.98 13.50
N GLY A 282 2.30 20.39 14.77
CA GLY A 282 1.14 20.99 15.44
C GLY A 282 0.65 22.29 14.77
N PRO A 283 1.55 23.22 14.39
CA PRO A 283 1.18 24.44 13.67
C PRO A 283 0.43 24.17 12.37
N ASP A 284 0.87 23.19 11.57
CA ASP A 284 0.25 22.84 10.30
C ASP A 284 -1.14 22.21 10.51
N VAL A 285 -1.26 21.26 11.43
CA VAL A 285 -2.55 20.65 11.80
C VAL A 285 -3.54 21.73 12.26
N ARG A 286 -3.10 22.67 13.11
CA ARG A 286 -3.93 23.79 13.54
C ARG A 286 -4.37 24.68 12.38
N LYS A 287 -3.46 24.95 11.44
CA LYS A 287 -3.71 25.76 10.24
C LYS A 287 -4.77 25.09 9.34
N TRP A 288 -4.63 23.80 9.06
CA TRP A 288 -5.58 23.03 8.24
C TRP A 288 -6.96 22.95 8.90
N LEU A 289 -7.02 22.63 10.20
CA LEU A 289 -8.26 22.54 10.95
C LEU A 289 -9.05 23.85 10.91
N LYS A 290 -8.38 25.01 11.04
CA LYS A 290 -9.04 26.32 10.93
C LYS A 290 -9.69 26.60 9.57
N GLN A 291 -9.30 25.86 8.53
CA GLN A 291 -9.94 25.92 7.20
C GLN A 291 -11.01 24.84 7.00
N GLY A 292 -11.31 24.05 8.04
CA GLY A 292 -12.24 22.91 7.99
C GLY A 292 -11.65 21.68 7.29
N ILE A 293 -10.32 21.58 7.23
CA ILE A 293 -9.58 20.49 6.58
C ILE A 293 -8.92 19.63 7.68
N GLY A 294 -9.24 18.34 7.71
CA GLY A 294 -8.57 17.35 8.54
C GLY A 294 -7.58 16.52 7.74
N VAL A 295 -6.48 16.10 8.38
CA VAL A 295 -5.58 15.06 7.84
C VAL A 295 -5.68 13.83 8.74
N HIS A 296 -5.67 12.63 8.14
CA HIS A 296 -5.71 11.40 8.90
C HIS A 296 -4.97 10.26 8.21
N HIS A 297 -3.89 9.80 8.83
CA HIS A 297 -3.11 8.64 8.42
C HIS A 297 -2.32 8.06 9.59
N ALA A 298 -1.69 6.90 9.38
CA ALA A 298 -0.97 6.16 10.43
C ALA A 298 0.18 6.97 11.07
N GLY A 299 0.95 7.72 10.28
CA GLY A 299 2.06 8.56 10.79
C GLY A 299 1.66 9.80 11.59
N MET A 300 0.38 10.14 11.71
CA MET A 300 -0.04 11.24 12.59
C MET A 300 0.02 10.82 14.07
N LEU A 301 0.48 11.75 14.92
CA LEU A 301 0.44 11.55 16.38
C LEU A 301 -1.00 11.25 16.84
N PRO A 302 -1.20 10.26 17.75
CA PRO A 302 -2.53 9.83 18.19
C PRO A 302 -3.43 10.98 18.64
N LYS A 303 -2.89 11.97 19.36
CA LYS A 303 -3.64 13.14 19.83
C LYS A 303 -4.29 13.96 18.71
N TYR A 304 -3.66 14.04 17.53
CA TYR A 304 -4.22 14.78 16.39
C TYR A 304 -5.25 13.95 15.63
N ARG A 305 -5.03 12.63 15.50
CA ARG A 305 -6.01 11.73 14.90
C ARG A 305 -7.33 11.78 15.66
N VAL A 306 -7.27 11.64 16.99
CA VAL A 306 -8.44 11.73 17.88
C VAL A 306 -9.13 13.10 17.74
N LEU A 307 -8.37 14.19 17.65
CA LEU A 307 -8.95 15.53 17.45
C LEU A 307 -9.69 15.64 16.11
N VAL A 308 -9.08 15.19 15.02
CA VAL A 308 -9.69 15.19 13.68
C VAL A 308 -10.96 14.35 13.67
N GLU A 309 -10.93 13.16 14.28
CA GLU A 309 -12.07 12.26 14.42
C GLU A 309 -13.22 12.92 15.18
N GLN A 310 -12.94 13.56 16.31
CA GLN A 310 -13.94 14.28 17.11
C GLN A 310 -14.57 15.45 16.35
N LEU A 311 -13.75 16.24 15.66
CA LEU A 311 -14.24 17.37 14.86
C LEU A 311 -15.09 16.90 13.67
N ALA A 312 -14.67 15.83 13.01
CA ALA A 312 -15.40 15.25 11.90
C ALA A 312 -16.75 14.66 12.35
N GLN A 313 -16.79 13.95 13.48
CA GLN A 313 -18.04 13.43 14.06
C GLN A 313 -19.04 14.52 14.43
N ARG A 314 -18.54 15.69 14.86
CA ARG A 314 -19.35 16.89 15.13
C ARG A 314 -19.78 17.63 13.85
N GLY A 315 -19.39 17.16 12.67
CA GLY A 315 -19.70 17.79 11.39
C GLY A 315 -18.94 19.10 11.13
N LEU A 316 -17.84 19.35 11.86
CA LEU A 316 -17.08 20.59 11.77
C LEU A 316 -16.03 20.59 10.64
N LEU A 317 -15.72 19.43 10.06
CA LEU A 317 -14.77 19.32 8.94
C LEU A 317 -15.51 19.10 7.62
N LYS A 318 -15.20 19.91 6.62
CA LYS A 318 -15.72 19.77 5.26
C LYS A 318 -14.91 18.79 4.42
N VAL A 319 -13.62 18.70 4.71
CA VAL A 319 -12.68 17.88 3.94
C VAL A 319 -11.79 17.10 4.89
N ILE A 320 -11.57 15.83 4.58
CA ILE A 320 -10.65 14.97 5.29
C ILE A 320 -9.72 14.34 4.25
N CYS A 321 -8.43 14.67 4.30
CA CYS A 321 -7.40 14.06 3.49
C CYS A 321 -6.81 12.88 4.25
N GLY A 322 -6.82 11.68 3.68
CA GLY A 322 -6.27 10.53 4.38
C GLY A 322 -5.91 9.35 3.51
N THR A 323 -5.13 8.43 4.09
CA THR A 323 -4.75 7.17 3.43
C THR A 323 -5.89 6.16 3.47
N ASP A 324 -5.86 5.13 2.62
CA ASP A 324 -6.85 4.03 2.56
C ASP A 324 -7.08 3.32 3.91
N THR A 325 -6.15 3.44 4.86
CA THR A 325 -6.30 2.99 6.25
C THR A 325 -7.48 3.62 6.99
N LEU A 326 -7.93 4.84 6.61
CA LEU A 326 -9.15 5.43 7.15
C LEU A 326 -10.40 4.71 6.65
N GLY A 327 -10.33 4.14 5.43
CA GLY A 327 -11.36 3.28 4.85
C GLY A 327 -11.62 2.00 5.65
N VAL A 328 -10.68 1.57 6.49
CA VAL A 328 -10.82 0.37 7.31
C VAL A 328 -11.32 0.69 8.72
N GLY A 329 -11.16 1.92 9.22
CA GLY A 329 -10.98 2.09 10.67
C GLY A 329 -11.96 2.94 11.50
N ILE A 330 -12.73 3.86 10.90
CA ILE A 330 -13.30 4.98 11.70
C ILE A 330 -14.72 5.34 11.29
N ASN A 331 -15.60 5.46 12.28
CA ASN A 331 -16.97 5.98 12.14
C ASN A 331 -17.00 7.52 11.95
N VAL A 332 -16.59 8.00 10.79
CA VAL A 332 -16.69 9.42 10.39
C VAL A 332 -17.86 9.62 9.43
N PRO A 333 -18.73 10.63 9.60
CA PRO A 333 -19.78 10.95 8.62
C PRO A 333 -19.14 11.45 7.31
N ILE A 334 -19.13 10.61 6.28
CA ILE A 334 -18.58 10.91 4.95
C ILE A 334 -19.73 10.85 3.95
N ARG A 335 -20.04 11.99 3.32
CA ARG A 335 -21.06 12.06 2.26
C ARG A 335 -20.46 11.69 0.90
N THR A 336 -19.21 12.09 0.67
CA THR A 336 -18.50 11.84 -0.59
C THR A 336 -17.11 11.24 -0.37
N VAL A 337 -16.77 10.23 -1.16
CA VAL A 337 -15.41 9.69 -1.28
C VAL A 337 -14.81 10.14 -2.62
N LEU A 338 -13.64 10.78 -2.57
CA LEU A 338 -12.90 11.26 -3.74
C LEU A 338 -11.57 10.52 -3.84
N PHE A 339 -11.46 9.58 -4.78
CA PHE A 339 -10.20 8.88 -5.08
C PHE A 339 -9.29 9.78 -5.91
N THR A 340 -8.09 10.09 -5.39
CA THR A 340 -7.09 10.85 -6.17
C THR A 340 -6.47 10.04 -7.31
N ARG A 341 -6.48 8.71 -7.19
CA ARG A 341 -6.06 7.75 -8.21
C ARG A 341 -6.71 6.40 -7.95
N LEU A 342 -6.68 5.50 -8.92
CA LEU A 342 -7.20 4.11 -8.80
C LEU A 342 -6.10 3.05 -8.76
N CYS A 343 -4.87 3.47 -8.42
CA CYS A 343 -3.72 2.58 -8.30
C CYS A 343 -2.97 2.85 -7.00
N LYS A 344 -2.44 1.79 -6.39
CA LYS A 344 -1.62 1.88 -5.18
C LYS A 344 -0.45 0.91 -5.24
N PHE A 345 0.58 1.19 -4.45
CA PHE A 345 1.70 0.28 -4.28
C PHE A 345 1.30 -0.84 -3.32
N ASP A 346 1.45 -2.09 -3.74
CA ASP A 346 1.07 -3.28 -2.95
C ASP A 346 2.21 -3.86 -2.11
N GLY A 347 3.37 -3.20 -2.08
CA GLY A 347 4.60 -3.70 -1.46
C GLY A 347 5.62 -4.21 -2.48
N GLN A 348 5.18 -4.59 -3.69
CA GLN A 348 6.05 -5.06 -4.78
C GLN A 348 5.97 -4.16 -6.01
N LYS A 349 4.77 -3.77 -6.43
CA LYS A 349 4.55 -2.94 -7.61
C LYS A 349 3.35 -2.02 -7.43
N THR A 350 3.27 -1.00 -8.29
CA THR A 350 2.05 -0.22 -8.41
C THR A 350 1.03 -1.02 -9.20
N ALA A 351 -0.09 -1.36 -8.57
CA ALA A 351 -1.19 -2.11 -9.16
C ALA A 351 -2.49 -1.28 -9.10
N VAL A 352 -3.42 -1.59 -9.99
CA VAL A 352 -4.79 -1.07 -9.91
C VAL A 352 -5.43 -1.60 -8.62
N LEU A 353 -6.22 -0.76 -7.96
CA LEU A 353 -6.98 -1.17 -6.79
C LEU A 353 -7.79 -2.43 -7.09
N SER A 354 -7.73 -3.38 -6.16
CA SER A 354 -8.64 -4.52 -6.21
C SER A 354 -10.09 -4.02 -6.13
N ALA A 355 -11.04 -4.75 -6.74
CA ALA A 355 -12.46 -4.41 -6.62
C ALA A 355 -12.90 -4.35 -5.14
N ARG A 356 -12.31 -5.21 -4.30
CA ARG A 356 -12.55 -5.26 -2.86
C ARG A 356 -12.13 -3.95 -2.18
N ASP A 357 -10.89 -3.52 -2.38
CA ASP A 357 -10.34 -2.30 -1.78
C ASP A 357 -11.14 -1.08 -2.22
N PHE A 358 -11.49 -1.02 -3.50
CA PHE A 358 -12.34 0.03 -4.04
C PHE A 358 -13.70 0.07 -3.34
N HIS A 359 -14.40 -1.07 -3.25
CA HIS A 359 -15.71 -1.13 -2.60
C HIS A 359 -15.66 -0.87 -1.09
N GLN A 360 -14.58 -1.23 -0.40
CA GLN A 360 -14.40 -0.92 1.02
C GLN A 360 -14.29 0.58 1.27
N ILE A 361 -13.46 1.26 0.48
CA ILE A 361 -13.23 2.70 0.60
C ILE A 361 -14.48 3.47 0.12
N ALA A 362 -15.00 3.14 -1.06
CA ALA A 362 -16.20 3.73 -1.64
C ALA A 362 -17.43 3.53 -0.74
N GLY A 363 -17.52 2.38 -0.08
CA GLY A 363 -18.59 2.01 0.86
C GLY A 363 -18.63 2.86 2.14
N ARG A 364 -17.72 3.82 2.31
CA ARG A 364 -17.80 4.86 3.35
C ARG A 364 -18.66 6.06 2.95
N ALA A 365 -18.94 6.24 1.66
CA ALA A 365 -19.80 7.34 1.20
C ALA A 365 -21.28 7.06 1.52
N GLY A 366 -21.96 8.09 2.02
CA GLY A 366 -23.38 8.07 2.34
C GLY A 366 -23.65 7.41 3.69
N ARG A 367 -24.21 8.18 4.62
CA ARG A 367 -24.57 7.71 5.97
C ARG A 367 -26.08 7.70 6.16
N LYS A 368 -26.63 6.55 6.54
CA LYS A 368 -28.07 6.44 6.83
C LYS A 368 -28.46 7.38 7.97
N GLY A 369 -29.60 8.05 7.80
CA GLY A 369 -30.15 9.02 8.74
C GLY A 369 -29.61 10.45 8.53
N PHE A 370 -28.62 10.63 7.65
CA PHE A 370 -28.05 11.92 7.28
C PHE A 370 -28.08 12.15 5.76
N ASP A 371 -27.87 11.09 4.98
CA ASP A 371 -27.79 11.13 3.52
C ASP A 371 -28.76 10.12 2.89
N ASP A 372 -29.46 10.56 1.83
CA ASP A 372 -30.26 9.68 0.96
C ASP A 372 -29.41 9.04 -0.15
N LEU A 373 -28.23 9.61 -0.43
CA LEU A 373 -27.32 9.21 -1.50
C LEU A 373 -25.87 9.50 -1.08
N GLY A 374 -24.98 8.54 -1.31
CA GLY A 374 -23.53 8.73 -1.17
C GLY A 374 -22.86 8.94 -2.52
N PHE A 375 -21.81 9.74 -2.58
CA PHE A 375 -21.10 10.03 -3.84
C PHE A 375 -19.70 9.42 -3.85
N VAL A 376 -19.32 8.84 -4.97
CA VAL A 376 -17.99 8.29 -5.20
C VAL A 376 -17.42 8.90 -6.47
N VAL A 377 -16.35 9.67 -6.33
CA VAL A 377 -15.69 10.33 -7.45
C VAL A 377 -14.29 9.78 -7.61
N ALA A 378 -13.94 9.35 -8.81
CA ALA A 378 -12.57 9.00 -9.17
C ALA A 378 -11.94 10.12 -10.01
N GLN A 379 -10.76 10.57 -9.60
CA GLN A 379 -9.99 11.60 -10.28
C GLN A 379 -9.24 10.98 -11.47
N ALA A 380 -9.34 11.61 -12.63
CA ALA A 380 -8.52 11.24 -13.78
C ALA A 380 -7.03 11.49 -13.51
N PRO A 381 -6.12 10.70 -14.13
CA PRO A 381 -4.69 10.98 -14.04
C PRO A 381 -4.35 12.38 -14.54
N GLU A 382 -3.35 13.03 -13.93
CA GLU A 382 -2.97 14.41 -14.26
C GLU A 382 -2.69 14.61 -15.75
N HIS A 383 -1.97 13.69 -16.40
CA HIS A 383 -1.71 13.76 -17.85
C HIS A 383 -2.99 13.74 -18.69
N VAL A 384 -4.05 13.04 -18.25
CA VAL A 384 -5.34 13.04 -18.95
C VAL A 384 -6.02 14.40 -18.79
N ILE A 385 -6.00 14.97 -17.58
CA ILE A 385 -6.55 16.31 -17.30
C ILE A 385 -5.79 17.38 -18.07
N GLU A 386 -4.46 17.30 -18.13
CA GLU A 386 -3.60 18.22 -18.87
C GLU A 386 -3.85 18.11 -20.37
N ASN A 387 -3.94 16.91 -20.93
CA ASN A 387 -4.28 16.70 -22.34
C ASN A 387 -5.66 17.27 -22.67
N LEU A 388 -6.68 17.04 -21.83
CA LEU A 388 -8.01 17.61 -22.02
C LEU A 388 -8.01 19.15 -21.92
N LYS A 389 -7.24 19.72 -20.98
CA LYS A 389 -7.05 21.19 -20.89
C LYS A 389 -6.33 21.75 -22.10
N LEU A 390 -5.34 21.03 -22.64
CA LEU A 390 -4.62 21.42 -23.84
C LEU A 390 -5.55 21.33 -25.07
N ASP A 391 -6.41 20.32 -25.15
CA ASP A 391 -7.42 20.15 -26.19
C ASP A 391 -8.53 21.22 -26.11
N GLU A 392 -8.99 21.56 -24.90
CA GLU A 392 -9.95 22.65 -24.67
C GLU A 392 -9.35 24.01 -25.02
N LYS A 393 -8.07 24.25 -24.68
CA LYS A 393 -7.34 25.47 -25.08
C LYS A 393 -7.02 25.49 -26.58
N ALA A 394 -6.87 24.34 -27.23
CA ALA A 394 -6.62 24.23 -28.67
C ALA A 394 -7.88 24.51 -29.52
N ARG A 395 -9.08 24.53 -28.91
CA ARG A 395 -10.32 24.98 -29.57
C ARG A 395 -10.32 26.48 -29.92
N ASP A 396 -9.37 27.27 -29.41
CA ASP A 396 -9.16 28.69 -29.74
C ASP A 396 -8.01 28.95 -30.76
N GLY A 397 -7.79 28.01 -31.69
CA GLY A 397 -7.19 28.37 -32.98
C GLY A 397 -5.71 28.07 -33.19
N ARG A 398 -5.17 26.98 -32.64
CA ARG A 398 -4.00 26.31 -33.23
C ARG A 398 -4.18 24.80 -33.22
N LYS A 399 -4.23 24.22 -34.43
CA LYS A 399 -4.17 22.76 -34.66
C LYS A 399 -2.85 22.22 -34.08
N VAL A 400 -2.93 21.55 -32.94
CA VAL A 400 -1.87 20.64 -32.50
C VAL A 400 -2.10 19.34 -33.27
N VAL A 401 -1.15 18.98 -34.12
CA VAL A 401 -1.14 17.69 -34.78
C VAL A 401 -0.77 16.65 -33.72
N PRO A 402 -1.60 15.62 -33.46
CA PRO A 402 -1.27 14.61 -32.45
C PRO A 402 0.09 13.98 -32.78
N GLU A 403 0.93 13.82 -31.76
CA GLU A 403 2.18 13.08 -31.91
C GLU A 403 1.85 11.67 -32.43
N ARG A 404 2.53 11.29 -33.51
CA ARG A 404 2.37 9.95 -34.07
C ARG A 404 2.86 8.95 -33.04
N LEU A 405 2.07 7.89 -32.84
CA LEU A 405 2.50 6.69 -32.14
C LEU A 405 3.82 6.21 -32.75
N VAL A 406 4.91 6.36 -32.00
CA VAL A 406 6.23 5.86 -32.38
C VAL A 406 6.42 4.49 -31.75
N SER A 407 6.85 3.53 -32.56
CA SER A 407 7.23 2.21 -32.08
C SER A 407 8.43 2.34 -31.12
N ARG A 408 8.38 1.62 -29.99
CA ARG A 408 9.48 1.46 -29.03
C ARG A 408 9.98 0.01 -29.03
N PHE A 409 9.95 -0.63 -30.19
CA PHE A 409 10.27 -2.05 -30.30
C PHE A 409 11.78 -2.24 -30.12
N GLU A 410 12.19 -3.08 -29.18
CA GLU A 410 13.61 -3.40 -28.96
C GLU A 410 13.80 -4.90 -28.81
N VAL A 411 14.93 -5.40 -29.30
CA VAL A 411 15.31 -6.80 -29.21
C VAL A 411 16.20 -7.00 -27.97
N SER A 412 15.64 -7.64 -26.94
CA SER A 412 16.34 -8.01 -25.71
C SER A 412 16.69 -9.50 -25.67
N HIS A 413 17.55 -9.91 -24.73
CA HIS A 413 17.93 -11.31 -24.49
C HIS A 413 16.72 -12.18 -24.19
N GLY A 414 15.86 -11.73 -23.28
CA GLY A 414 14.65 -12.45 -22.89
C GLY A 414 13.70 -12.65 -24.07
N MET A 415 13.54 -11.63 -24.93
CA MET A 415 12.74 -11.78 -26.15
C MET A 415 13.35 -12.83 -27.08
N LEU A 416 14.66 -12.79 -27.30
CA LEU A 416 15.33 -13.71 -28.20
C LEU A 416 15.25 -15.16 -27.70
N LEU A 417 15.55 -15.43 -26.43
CA LEU A 417 15.45 -16.77 -25.84
C LEU A 417 14.03 -17.33 -25.94
N ASN A 418 13.02 -16.53 -25.59
CA ASN A 418 11.62 -16.96 -25.68
C ASN A 418 11.17 -17.24 -27.12
N VAL A 419 11.69 -16.52 -28.11
CA VAL A 419 11.38 -16.75 -29.53
C VAL A 419 12.13 -17.97 -30.08
N LEU A 420 13.38 -18.19 -29.65
CA LEU A 420 14.19 -19.34 -30.04
C LEU A 420 13.71 -20.65 -29.41
N SER A 421 13.10 -20.60 -28.23
CA SER A 421 12.51 -21.76 -27.53
C SER A 421 11.15 -22.19 -28.09
N ARG A 422 10.59 -21.50 -29.10
CA ARG A 422 9.30 -21.87 -29.72
C ARG A 422 9.42 -23.17 -30.52
N ARG A 423 8.34 -23.96 -30.57
CA ARG A 423 8.25 -25.12 -31.47
C ARG A 423 8.40 -24.66 -32.95
N GLY A 424 9.38 -25.22 -33.67
CA GLY A 424 9.70 -24.88 -35.06
C GLY A 424 10.97 -24.02 -35.23
N ASP A 425 11.07 -23.28 -36.33
CA ASP A 425 12.26 -22.45 -36.64
C ASP A 425 12.22 -21.10 -35.90
N GLY A 426 12.77 -21.08 -34.69
CA GLY A 426 12.85 -19.90 -33.83
C GLY A 426 13.64 -18.74 -34.45
N CYS A 427 14.67 -19.02 -35.27
CA CYS A 427 15.40 -17.98 -36.01
C CYS A 427 14.50 -17.30 -37.03
N ARG A 428 13.72 -18.08 -37.78
CA ARG A 428 12.76 -17.54 -38.75
C ARG A 428 11.61 -16.80 -38.05
N ALA A 429 11.19 -17.26 -36.87
CA ALA A 429 10.20 -16.57 -36.05
C ALA A 429 10.71 -15.20 -35.58
N MET A 430 11.97 -15.12 -35.12
CA MET A 430 12.60 -13.86 -34.75
C MET A 430 12.74 -12.91 -35.94
N GLN A 431 13.12 -13.46 -37.10
CA GLN A 431 13.24 -12.67 -38.31
C GLN A 431 11.90 -12.10 -38.78
N ARG A 432 10.81 -12.88 -38.67
CA ARG A 432 9.46 -12.39 -38.94
C ARG A 432 9.05 -11.32 -37.93
N LEU A 433 9.29 -11.53 -36.64
CA LEU A 433 8.95 -10.57 -35.59
C LEU A 433 9.59 -9.19 -35.80
N VAL A 434 10.88 -9.15 -36.15
CA VAL A 434 11.58 -7.88 -36.47
C VAL A 434 11.11 -7.29 -37.80
N ARG A 435 10.74 -8.13 -38.78
CA ARG A 435 10.23 -7.65 -40.08
C ARG A 435 8.84 -7.03 -39.97
N ASP A 436 7.98 -7.64 -39.15
CA ASP A 436 6.58 -7.29 -38.97
C ASP A 436 6.39 -6.21 -37.90
N SER A 437 7.45 -5.81 -37.18
CA SER A 437 7.41 -4.71 -36.22
C SER A 437 7.09 -3.38 -36.90
N HIS A 438 6.52 -2.44 -36.15
CA HIS A 438 6.15 -1.11 -36.65
C HIS A 438 7.34 -0.12 -36.73
N GLU A 439 8.56 -0.66 -36.80
CA GLU A 439 9.81 0.10 -36.92
C GLU A 439 10.09 0.53 -38.36
N SER A 440 10.89 1.59 -38.53
CA SER A 440 11.42 1.98 -39.85
C SER A 440 12.36 0.91 -40.41
N ASP A 441 12.53 0.83 -41.74
CA ASP A 441 13.45 -0.14 -42.35
C ASP A 441 14.90 0.00 -41.86
N ARG A 442 15.31 1.22 -41.50
CA ARG A 442 16.63 1.48 -40.89
C ARG A 442 16.71 0.90 -39.47
N ALA A 443 15.68 1.11 -38.65
CA ALA A 443 15.61 0.58 -37.29
C ALA A 443 15.52 -0.95 -37.30
N LYS A 444 14.71 -1.54 -38.20
CA LYS A 444 14.66 -3.00 -38.43
C LYS A 444 16.02 -3.58 -38.73
N LYS A 445 16.82 -2.96 -39.61
CA LYS A 445 18.23 -3.39 -39.87
C LYS A 445 19.11 -3.33 -38.63
N THR A 446 18.88 -2.38 -37.71
CA THR A 446 19.60 -2.31 -36.44
C THR A 446 19.14 -3.42 -35.49
N HIS A 447 17.84 -3.68 -35.38
CA HIS A 447 17.30 -4.78 -34.58
C HIS A 447 17.72 -6.15 -35.11
N PHE A 448 17.81 -6.35 -36.43
CA PHE A 448 18.38 -7.56 -37.01
C PHE A 448 19.85 -7.77 -36.62
N ARG A 449 20.65 -6.69 -36.66
CA ARG A 449 22.05 -6.74 -36.21
C ARG A 449 22.16 -7.05 -34.72
N ARG A 450 21.33 -6.40 -33.89
CA ARG A 450 21.29 -6.67 -32.44
C ARG A 450 20.85 -8.10 -32.17
N ALA A 451 19.74 -8.57 -32.75
CA ALA A 451 19.26 -9.94 -32.65
C ALA A 451 20.34 -10.97 -33.03
N TRP A 452 21.10 -10.70 -34.11
CA TRP A 452 22.20 -11.56 -34.52
C TRP A 452 23.38 -11.53 -33.55
N GLN A 453 23.74 -10.37 -33.00
CA GLN A 453 24.77 -10.25 -31.96
C GLN A 453 24.38 -11.06 -30.72
N LEU A 454 23.14 -10.91 -30.25
CA LEU A 454 22.62 -11.66 -29.11
C LEU A 454 22.60 -13.16 -29.40
N PHE A 455 22.12 -13.56 -30.57
CA PHE A 455 22.08 -14.97 -30.98
C PHE A 455 23.47 -15.58 -31.05
N ARG A 456 24.45 -14.85 -31.61
CA ARG A 456 25.84 -15.30 -31.66
C ARG A 456 26.43 -15.43 -30.27
N ALA A 457 26.12 -14.51 -29.35
CA ALA A 457 26.56 -14.61 -27.96
C ALA A 457 25.97 -15.84 -27.26
N LEU A 458 24.68 -16.14 -27.46
CA LEU A 458 24.03 -17.34 -26.94
C LEU A 458 24.61 -18.63 -27.53
N LEU A 459 24.97 -18.62 -28.82
CA LEU A 459 25.58 -19.76 -29.50
C LEU A 459 27.01 -20.03 -29.02
N LEU A 460 27.83 -18.97 -28.91
CA LEU A 460 29.21 -19.07 -28.41
C LEU A 460 29.26 -19.57 -26.96
N ARG A 461 28.23 -19.26 -26.16
CA ARG A 461 28.12 -19.66 -24.75
C ARG A 461 27.45 -21.02 -24.55
N GLY A 462 27.08 -21.74 -25.62
CA GLY A 462 26.46 -23.06 -25.53
C GLY A 462 25.04 -23.08 -24.96
N ILE A 463 24.40 -21.92 -24.82
CA ILE A 463 23.01 -21.78 -24.33
C ILE A 463 22.03 -22.21 -25.43
N VAL A 464 22.39 -21.94 -26.69
CA VAL A 464 21.66 -22.39 -27.87
C VAL A 464 22.61 -23.20 -28.76
N GLU A 465 22.24 -24.43 -29.04
CA GLU A 465 23.01 -25.35 -29.90
C GLU A 465 22.35 -25.49 -31.27
N ILE A 466 23.15 -25.46 -32.35
CA ILE A 466 22.65 -25.77 -33.70
C ILE A 466 22.62 -27.29 -33.87
N THR A 467 21.42 -27.85 -34.02
CA THR A 467 21.21 -29.27 -34.25
C THR A 467 20.86 -29.56 -35.72
N PRO A 468 21.12 -30.79 -36.22
CA PRO A 468 20.66 -31.22 -37.54
C PRO A 468 19.13 -31.07 -37.67
N ARG A 469 18.65 -30.79 -38.89
CA ARG A 469 17.20 -30.66 -39.15
C ARG A 469 16.47 -31.96 -38.83
N THR A 470 15.44 -31.88 -37.99
CA THR A 470 14.44 -32.94 -37.78
C THR A 470 13.20 -32.71 -38.64
N GLU A 471 12.31 -33.70 -38.76
CA GLU A 471 11.04 -33.60 -39.51
C GLU A 471 10.11 -32.47 -39.00
N GLU A 472 10.27 -32.06 -37.73
CA GLU A 472 9.51 -30.97 -37.10
C GLU A 472 10.11 -29.56 -37.33
N GLY A 473 11.22 -29.45 -38.06
CA GLY A 473 11.72 -28.19 -38.61
C GLY A 473 12.58 -27.31 -37.70
N SER A 474 12.89 -27.71 -36.45
CA SER A 474 13.83 -26.96 -35.61
C SER A 474 15.30 -27.24 -35.97
N ARG A 475 16.10 -26.18 -36.10
CA ARG A 475 17.58 -26.22 -36.24
C ARG A 475 18.30 -25.89 -34.94
N LEU A 476 17.57 -25.64 -33.86
CA LEU A 476 18.11 -25.09 -32.62
C LEU A 476 17.54 -25.80 -31.41
N ARG A 477 18.42 -26.14 -30.46
CA ARG A 477 18.05 -26.61 -29.14
C ARG A 477 18.50 -25.56 -28.12
N VAL A 478 17.55 -25.03 -27.36
CA VAL A 478 17.85 -24.22 -26.18
C VAL A 478 18.05 -25.18 -25.01
N ASN A 479 19.16 -25.08 -24.28
CA ASN A 479 19.45 -25.99 -23.18
C ASN A 479 18.58 -25.62 -21.96
N VAL A 480 17.53 -26.42 -21.66
CA VAL A 480 16.45 -26.07 -20.72
C VAL A 480 16.74 -26.49 -19.27
N SER A 481 17.94 -26.99 -18.95
CA SER A 481 18.33 -27.33 -17.56
C SER A 481 18.62 -26.12 -16.65
N LEU A 482 18.14 -24.93 -17.04
CA LEU A 482 18.21 -23.68 -16.30
C LEU A 482 16.78 -23.14 -16.12
N GLN A 483 15.94 -23.85 -15.37
CA GLN A 483 14.62 -23.36 -14.98
C GLN A 483 14.24 -23.83 -13.57
N GLU A 484 14.57 -22.99 -12.59
CA GLU A 484 13.72 -22.41 -11.54
C GLU A 484 14.65 -21.42 -10.79
N ASP A 485 14.22 -20.17 -10.56
CA ASP A 485 15.00 -19.07 -9.93
C ASP A 485 15.95 -18.21 -10.76
N PHE A 486 15.69 -17.99 -12.06
CA PHE A 486 16.38 -16.91 -12.79
C PHE A 486 15.80 -15.52 -12.43
N SER A 487 16.09 -15.09 -11.20
CA SER A 487 16.07 -13.68 -10.78
C SER A 487 17.27 -12.98 -11.44
N MET A 488 17.01 -11.83 -12.07
CA MET A 488 18.00 -11.00 -12.76
C MET A 488 19.13 -10.45 -11.85
N ASP A 489 19.14 -10.76 -10.54
CA ASP A 489 20.07 -10.17 -9.57
C ASP A 489 21.23 -11.08 -9.12
N GLN A 490 21.24 -12.38 -9.47
CA GLN A 490 22.24 -13.31 -8.90
C GLN A 490 23.67 -13.06 -9.40
N ALA A 491 23.86 -12.62 -10.63
CA ALA A 491 25.19 -12.54 -11.23
C ALA A 491 26.07 -11.44 -10.64
N LEU A 492 25.51 -10.23 -10.54
CA LEU A 492 26.22 -9.09 -9.97
C LEU A 492 26.30 -9.17 -8.44
N SER A 493 25.37 -9.88 -7.80
CA SER A 493 25.47 -10.20 -6.36
C SER A 493 26.63 -11.14 -6.06
N LEU A 494 26.88 -12.15 -6.91
CA LEU A 494 28.05 -13.02 -6.79
C LEU A 494 29.36 -12.24 -7.03
N TYR A 495 29.37 -11.32 -8.01
CA TYR A 495 30.50 -10.40 -8.21
C TYR A 495 30.80 -9.59 -6.94
N LEU A 496 29.77 -9.01 -6.34
CA LEU A 496 29.88 -8.22 -5.11
C LEU A 496 30.52 -9.06 -3.98
N LEU A 497 30.04 -10.29 -3.76
CA LEU A 497 30.55 -11.19 -2.73
C LEU A 497 32.01 -11.60 -2.94
N GLU A 498 32.43 -11.85 -4.18
CA GLU A 498 33.84 -12.17 -4.49
C GLU A 498 34.77 -10.96 -4.41
N THR A 499 34.23 -9.76 -4.60
CA THR A 499 35.05 -8.54 -4.73
C THR A 499 35.23 -7.81 -3.42
N ILE A 500 34.28 -7.87 -2.49
CA ILE A 500 34.42 -7.23 -1.16
C ILE A 500 35.69 -7.67 -0.42
N PRO A 501 36.08 -8.96 -0.38
CA PRO A 501 37.32 -9.40 0.27
C PRO A 501 38.60 -8.85 -0.38
N LEU A 502 38.52 -8.31 -1.59
CA LEU A 502 39.65 -7.68 -2.29
C LEU A 502 39.86 -6.22 -1.88
N LEU A 503 38.91 -5.62 -1.15
CA LEU A 503 39.10 -4.32 -0.51
C LEU A 503 39.95 -4.49 0.75
N GLU A 504 40.85 -3.55 1.01
CA GLU A 504 41.67 -3.54 2.23
C GLU A 504 40.77 -3.44 3.48
N PRO A 505 40.71 -4.47 4.36
CA PRO A 505 39.75 -4.51 5.47
C PRO A 505 40.01 -3.47 6.57
N ASP A 506 41.28 -3.14 6.80
CA ASP A 506 41.72 -2.22 7.87
C ASP A 506 41.84 -0.76 7.41
N SER A 507 41.39 -0.45 6.19
CA SER A 507 41.43 0.91 5.64
C SER A 507 40.23 1.73 6.12
N GLU A 508 40.46 2.99 6.49
CA GLU A 508 39.37 3.95 6.78
C GLU A 508 38.42 4.12 5.57
N ALA A 509 38.88 3.81 4.35
CA ALA A 509 38.08 3.86 3.13
C ALA A 509 37.29 2.56 2.84
N HIS A 510 37.42 1.51 3.68
CA HIS A 510 36.81 0.21 3.43
C HIS A 510 35.29 0.29 3.25
N ALA A 511 34.60 0.95 4.20
CA ALA A 511 33.14 1.09 4.17
C ALA A 511 32.66 1.82 2.91
N LEU A 512 33.34 2.92 2.53
CA LEU A 512 33.03 3.67 1.31
C LEU A 512 33.29 2.83 0.05
N GLY A 513 34.31 1.96 0.08
CA GLY A 513 34.59 1.00 -0.97
C GLY A 513 33.48 -0.04 -1.13
N VAL A 514 32.98 -0.59 -0.02
CA VAL A 514 31.84 -1.51 -0.02
C VAL A 514 30.60 -0.83 -0.59
N LEU A 515 30.28 0.39 -0.14
CA LEU A 515 29.13 1.14 -0.66
C LEU A 515 29.27 1.45 -2.16
N THR A 516 30.50 1.71 -2.63
CA THR A 516 30.78 1.89 -4.07
C THR A 516 30.49 0.62 -4.87
N LEU A 517 30.91 -0.56 -4.37
CA LEU A 517 30.62 -1.84 -5.03
C LEU A 517 29.12 -2.13 -5.03
N VAL A 518 28.43 -1.84 -3.92
CA VAL A 518 26.98 -1.96 -3.80
C VAL A 518 26.27 -1.09 -4.84
N GLU A 519 26.62 0.20 -4.95
CA GLU A 519 26.00 1.07 -5.97
C GLU A 519 26.33 0.63 -7.40
N SER A 520 27.50 0.01 -7.61
CA SER A 520 27.97 -0.40 -8.94
C SER A 520 27.16 -1.52 -9.57
N ILE A 521 26.51 -2.37 -8.76
CA ILE A 521 25.67 -3.46 -9.25
C ILE A 521 24.21 -3.05 -9.53
N LEU A 522 23.85 -1.82 -9.19
CA LEU A 522 22.50 -1.29 -9.38
C LEU A 522 22.34 -0.64 -10.76
N GLU A 523 21.10 -0.45 -11.19
CA GLU A 523 20.78 0.33 -12.40
C GLU A 523 21.11 1.82 -12.23
N ASP A 524 21.39 2.50 -13.34
CA ASP A 524 21.69 3.94 -13.34
C ASP A 524 20.42 4.78 -13.18
N PRO A 525 20.30 5.62 -12.14
CA PRO A 525 19.27 6.63 -12.07
C PRO A 525 19.70 7.82 -12.94
N ASP A 526 19.58 7.67 -14.27
CA ASP A 526 20.10 8.60 -15.29
C ASP A 526 19.86 10.08 -15.00
N LEU A 527 18.67 10.44 -14.52
CA LEU A 527 18.33 11.83 -14.23
C LEU A 527 19.18 12.41 -13.09
N ILE A 528 19.50 11.63 -12.06
CA ILE A 528 20.33 12.05 -10.93
C ILE A 528 21.78 12.21 -11.39
N LEU A 529 22.30 11.22 -12.11
CA LEU A 529 23.67 11.24 -12.64
C LEU A 529 23.87 12.42 -13.61
N ARG A 530 22.84 12.75 -14.41
CA ARG A 530 22.86 13.95 -15.26
C ARG A 530 22.93 15.24 -14.43
N ARG A 531 22.16 15.36 -13.35
CA ARG A 531 22.23 16.54 -12.47
C ARG A 531 23.58 16.68 -11.77
N GLN A 532 24.18 15.58 -11.33
CA GLN A 532 25.55 15.58 -10.79
C GLN A 532 26.55 16.07 -11.83
N LEU A 533 26.44 15.57 -13.06
CA LEU A 533 27.29 15.97 -14.17
C LEU A 533 27.11 17.45 -14.55
N ASP A 534 25.88 17.95 -14.57
CA ASP A 534 25.59 19.35 -14.87
C ASP A 534 26.27 20.28 -13.85
N LYS A 535 26.12 20.00 -12.54
CA LYS A 535 26.79 20.79 -11.48
C LYS A 535 28.32 20.69 -11.56
N LEU A 536 28.86 19.51 -11.89
CA LEU A 536 30.29 19.33 -12.10
C LEU A 536 30.80 20.18 -13.27
N LYS A 537 30.05 20.19 -14.37
CA LYS A 537 30.34 21.02 -15.54
C LYS A 537 30.28 22.51 -15.21
N ASP A 538 29.25 22.95 -14.48
CA ASP A 538 29.13 24.35 -14.04
C ASP A 538 30.33 24.80 -13.22
N ARG A 539 30.79 23.97 -12.27
CA ARG A 539 32.00 24.25 -11.48
C ARG A 539 33.25 24.31 -12.36
N LYS A 540 33.42 23.35 -13.28
CA LYS A 540 34.58 23.31 -14.19
C LYS A 540 34.59 24.52 -15.14
N VAL A 541 33.43 24.97 -15.62
CA VAL A 541 33.32 26.19 -16.43
C VAL A 541 33.78 27.42 -15.64
N ALA A 542 33.41 27.53 -14.36
CA ALA A 542 33.83 28.63 -13.51
C ALA A 542 35.35 28.63 -13.28
N GLU A 543 35.94 27.46 -13.01
CA GLU A 543 37.40 27.28 -12.88
C GLU A 543 38.14 27.67 -14.17
N MET A 544 37.75 27.10 -15.32
CA MET A 544 38.42 27.37 -16.60
C MET A 544 38.27 28.84 -17.06
N LYS A 545 37.18 29.51 -16.67
CA LYS A 545 37.03 30.97 -16.86
C LYS A 545 38.05 31.75 -16.03
N ALA A 546 38.32 31.33 -14.81
CA ALA A 546 39.32 31.97 -13.95
C ALA A 546 40.76 31.72 -14.47
N GLU A 547 41.00 30.57 -15.08
CA GLU A 547 42.28 30.19 -15.71
C GLU A 547 42.49 30.83 -17.10
N GLY A 548 41.48 31.50 -17.66
CA GLY A 548 41.59 32.24 -18.92
C GLY A 548 41.48 31.40 -20.19
N LEU A 549 40.92 30.19 -20.12
CA LEU A 549 40.73 29.32 -21.30
C LEU A 549 39.68 29.91 -22.26
N ASP A 550 39.91 29.73 -23.56
CA ASP A 550 38.96 30.14 -24.59
C ASP A 550 37.68 29.28 -24.60
N TYR A 551 36.67 29.69 -25.36
CA TYR A 551 35.38 28.98 -25.39
C TYR A 551 35.48 27.57 -25.97
N ASP A 552 36.24 27.38 -27.06
CA ASP A 552 36.30 26.10 -27.77
C ASP A 552 37.08 25.07 -26.94
N GLN A 553 38.16 25.49 -26.28
CA GLN A 553 38.92 24.68 -25.32
C GLN A 553 38.05 24.26 -24.14
N ARG A 554 37.22 25.18 -23.60
CA ARG A 554 36.29 24.84 -22.51
C ARG A 554 35.26 23.80 -22.94
N MET A 555 34.65 23.96 -24.12
CA MET A 555 33.65 22.99 -24.61
C MET A 555 34.27 21.60 -24.81
N ALA A 556 35.49 21.52 -25.35
CA ALA A 556 36.21 20.26 -25.53
C ALA A 556 36.55 19.56 -24.21
N GLU A 557 36.90 20.31 -23.15
CA GLU A 557 37.14 19.74 -21.82
C GLU A 557 35.84 19.28 -21.13
N LEU A 558 34.71 19.98 -21.32
CA LEU A 558 33.43 19.58 -20.75
C LEU A 558 32.86 18.29 -21.35
N GLU A 559 33.14 17.99 -22.63
CA GLU A 559 32.71 16.74 -23.27
C GLU A 559 33.38 15.50 -22.67
N LYS A 560 34.56 15.65 -22.05
CA LYS A 560 35.29 14.56 -21.39
C LYS A 560 34.78 14.24 -19.99
N LEU A 561 33.96 15.11 -19.39
CA LEU A 561 33.46 14.92 -18.03
C LEU A 561 32.35 13.87 -17.98
N GLU A 562 32.46 12.97 -17.00
CA GLU A 562 31.45 11.99 -16.63
C GLU A 562 30.96 12.27 -15.20
N HIS A 563 29.84 11.66 -14.81
CA HIS A 563 29.42 11.66 -13.41
C HIS A 563 30.48 10.97 -12.52
N PRO A 564 30.52 11.24 -11.20
CA PRO A 564 31.51 10.64 -10.31
C PRO A 564 31.45 9.11 -10.28
N LYS A 565 32.61 8.46 -10.49
CA LYS A 565 32.78 6.99 -10.47
C LYS A 565 33.91 6.60 -9.51
N PRO A 566 33.69 6.60 -8.19
CA PRO A 566 34.70 6.19 -7.24
C PRO A 566 35.16 4.76 -7.51
N LEU A 567 36.44 4.47 -7.25
CA LEU A 567 37.05 3.16 -7.50
C LEU A 567 36.89 2.63 -8.94
N ARG A 568 36.65 3.50 -9.94
CA ARG A 568 36.40 3.13 -11.35
C ARG A 568 37.29 2.00 -11.85
N ASP A 569 38.61 2.18 -11.75
CA ASP A 569 39.57 1.23 -12.31
C ASP A 569 39.54 -0.10 -11.56
N PHE A 570 39.41 -0.07 -10.23
CA PHE A 570 39.26 -1.27 -9.40
C PHE A 570 37.97 -2.04 -9.73
N VAL A 571 36.83 -1.34 -9.82
CA VAL A 571 35.53 -1.96 -10.12
C VAL A 571 35.53 -2.58 -11.51
N TYR A 572 35.99 -1.85 -12.54
CA TYR A 572 36.06 -2.42 -13.89
C TYR A 572 37.07 -3.56 -14.00
N ALA A 573 38.25 -3.45 -13.38
CA ALA A 573 39.27 -4.51 -13.44
C ALA A 573 38.78 -5.80 -12.77
N THR A 574 38.20 -5.70 -11.56
CA THR A 574 37.66 -6.86 -10.82
C THR A 574 36.45 -7.45 -11.51
N PHE A 575 35.56 -6.62 -12.07
CA PHE A 575 34.40 -7.10 -12.82
C PHE A 575 34.81 -7.84 -14.09
N ASN A 576 35.78 -7.32 -14.85
CA ASN A 576 36.31 -7.99 -16.03
C ASN A 576 36.94 -9.35 -15.66
N ALA A 577 37.75 -9.40 -14.59
CA ALA A 577 38.34 -10.64 -14.10
C ALA A 577 37.30 -11.65 -13.57
N PHE A 578 36.21 -11.18 -12.99
CA PHE A 578 35.07 -12.00 -12.59
C PHE A 578 34.30 -12.54 -13.81
N ALA A 579 33.99 -11.67 -14.78
CA ALA A 579 33.32 -12.04 -16.03
C ALA A 579 34.13 -13.04 -16.85
N ASP A 580 35.45 -12.92 -16.89
CA ASP A 580 36.36 -13.86 -17.55
C ASP A 580 36.31 -15.27 -16.92
N ARG A 581 36.13 -15.36 -15.60
CA ARG A 581 36.06 -16.62 -14.84
C ARG A 581 34.65 -17.22 -14.81
N HIS A 582 33.62 -16.44 -15.11
CA HIS A 582 32.22 -16.86 -15.00
C HIS A 582 31.47 -16.65 -16.32
N PRO A 583 31.49 -17.66 -17.21
CA PRO A 583 30.89 -17.57 -18.55
C PRO A 583 29.39 -17.21 -18.57
N TRP A 584 28.68 -17.42 -17.45
CA TRP A 584 27.26 -17.15 -17.26
C TRP A 584 26.94 -15.68 -16.95
N VAL A 585 27.95 -14.83 -16.64
CA VAL A 585 27.78 -13.39 -16.35
C VAL A 585 27.22 -12.59 -17.53
N GLY A 586 27.22 -13.15 -18.75
CA GLY A 586 26.28 -12.69 -19.76
C GLY A 586 26.65 -11.34 -20.42
N GLU A 587 25.65 -10.49 -20.64
CA GLU A 587 25.78 -9.08 -21.07
C GLU A 587 25.60 -8.11 -19.89
N GLU A 588 25.72 -8.60 -18.66
CA GLU A 588 25.65 -7.73 -17.47
C GLU A 588 26.77 -6.69 -17.53
N ASN A 589 26.40 -5.44 -17.23
CA ASN A 589 27.35 -4.34 -17.18
C ASN A 589 27.45 -3.83 -15.75
N ILE A 590 28.68 -3.70 -15.25
CA ILE A 590 28.91 -2.99 -14.01
C ILE A 590 28.82 -1.48 -14.26
N ARG A 591 28.15 -0.76 -13.35
CA ARG A 591 27.81 0.65 -13.52
C ARG A 591 28.32 1.45 -12.32
N PRO A 592 29.64 1.73 -12.19
CA PRO A 592 30.15 2.50 -11.07
C PRO A 592 29.50 3.88 -11.02
N LYS A 593 29.04 4.27 -9.83
CA LYS A 593 28.43 5.58 -9.55
C LYS A 593 28.58 5.93 -8.07
N SER A 594 28.23 7.17 -7.70
CA SER A 594 28.29 7.64 -6.32
C SER A 594 27.10 8.53 -6.02
N ILE A 595 26.08 7.99 -5.36
CA ILE A 595 24.92 8.75 -4.90
C ILE A 595 24.75 8.53 -3.41
N ALA A 596 24.52 7.28 -2.99
CA ALA A 596 24.49 6.91 -1.58
C ALA A 596 25.85 7.18 -0.91
N ARG A 597 26.94 6.85 -1.62
CA ARG A 597 28.30 7.15 -1.15
C ARG A 597 28.51 8.64 -0.92
N GLU A 598 28.14 9.47 -1.89
CA GLU A 598 28.32 10.91 -1.78
C GLU A 598 27.49 11.50 -0.63
N MET A 599 26.25 11.01 -0.46
CA MET A 599 25.41 11.41 0.65
C MET A 599 26.03 11.06 2.00
N PHE A 600 26.55 9.84 2.15
CA PHE A 600 27.18 9.39 3.39
C PHE A 600 28.51 10.12 3.66
N GLU A 601 29.40 10.20 2.67
CA GLU A 601 30.71 10.86 2.75
C GLU A 601 30.57 12.36 3.07
N GLY A 602 29.52 13.00 2.55
CA GLY A 602 29.22 14.41 2.79
C GLY A 602 28.27 14.70 3.96
N PHE A 603 27.81 13.69 4.71
CA PHE A 603 26.76 13.80 5.74
C PHE A 603 25.52 14.58 5.26
N ARG A 604 25.11 14.38 3.99
CA ARG A 604 24.01 15.09 3.34
C ARG A 604 22.68 14.40 3.56
N SER A 605 21.75 15.06 4.23
CA SER A 605 20.39 14.51 4.36
C SER A 605 19.72 14.38 2.98
N PHE A 606 18.67 13.57 2.92
CA PHE A 606 17.86 13.44 1.70
C PHE A 606 17.39 14.80 1.16
N ALA A 607 16.95 15.69 2.06
CA ALA A 607 16.49 17.03 1.69
C ALA A 607 17.64 17.90 1.16
N ASP A 608 18.81 17.87 1.81
CA ASP A 608 19.98 18.63 1.37
C ASP A 608 20.43 18.19 -0.03
N TYR A 609 20.47 16.87 -0.27
CA TYR A 609 20.87 16.32 -1.56
C TYR A 609 19.87 16.65 -2.67
N VAL A 610 18.57 16.63 -2.37
CA VAL A 610 17.52 17.04 -3.30
C VAL A 610 17.66 18.52 -3.67
N GLN A 611 17.90 19.37 -2.68
CA GLN A 611 18.07 20.81 -2.88
C GLN A 611 19.36 21.12 -3.64
N GLU A 612 20.47 20.45 -3.34
CA GLU A 612 21.76 20.73 -3.98
C GLU A 612 21.75 20.41 -5.49
N TYR A 613 21.08 19.32 -5.88
CA TYR A 613 21.03 18.82 -7.25
C TYR A 613 19.74 19.16 -8.01
N ASP A 614 18.87 20.01 -7.45
CA ASP A 614 17.60 20.44 -8.08
C ASP A 614 16.76 19.21 -8.52
N LEU A 615 16.54 18.29 -7.58
CA LEU A 615 15.89 16.98 -7.77
C LEU A 615 14.44 16.92 -7.27
N GLU A 616 13.75 18.05 -7.09
CA GLU A 616 12.39 18.11 -6.52
C GLU A 616 11.37 17.30 -7.35
N ARG A 617 11.62 17.14 -8.66
CA ARG A 617 10.81 16.31 -9.58
C ARG A 617 11.32 14.88 -9.74
N ALA A 618 12.41 14.52 -9.06
CA ALA A 618 13.12 13.26 -9.15
C ALA A 618 13.33 12.58 -7.78
N GLU A 619 12.76 13.10 -6.70
CA GLU A 619 12.89 12.57 -5.34
C GLU A 619 12.54 11.08 -5.24
N GLY A 620 11.48 10.64 -5.93
CA GLY A 620 11.09 9.23 -5.95
C GLY A 620 12.09 8.32 -6.66
N LEU A 621 12.88 8.86 -7.61
CA LEU A 621 13.97 8.14 -8.25
C LEU A 621 15.17 8.04 -7.31
N LEU A 622 15.50 9.12 -6.59
CA LEU A 622 16.56 9.12 -5.58
C LEU A 622 16.25 8.14 -4.45
N LEU A 623 15.03 8.20 -3.90
CA LEU A 623 14.60 7.30 -2.83
C LEU A 623 14.61 5.83 -3.28
N ARG A 624 14.23 5.55 -4.54
CA ARG A 624 14.30 4.20 -5.10
C ARG A 624 15.74 3.71 -5.18
N HIS A 625 16.66 4.55 -5.67
CA HIS A 625 18.08 4.21 -5.75
C HIS A 625 18.68 3.94 -4.36
N LEU A 626 18.41 4.82 -3.39
CA LEU A 626 18.85 4.66 -2.01
C LEU A 626 18.28 3.40 -1.36
N ASN A 627 17.00 3.08 -1.57
CA ASN A 627 16.39 1.85 -1.07
C ASN A 627 16.99 0.60 -1.71
N SER A 628 17.32 0.65 -3.01
CA SER A 628 18.03 -0.46 -3.67
C SER A 628 19.44 -0.65 -3.09
N ALA A 629 20.17 0.44 -2.86
CA ALA A 629 21.49 0.40 -2.21
C ALA A 629 21.39 -0.16 -0.78
N TYR A 630 20.44 0.32 0.01
CA TYR A 630 20.16 -0.18 1.37
C TYR A 630 19.83 -1.67 1.39
N LYS A 631 18.97 -2.15 0.47
CA LYS A 631 18.63 -3.59 0.38
C LYS A 631 19.84 -4.45 0.06
N VAL A 632 20.66 -4.05 -0.90
CA VAL A 632 21.88 -4.81 -1.23
C VAL A 632 22.87 -4.77 -0.07
N LEU A 633 23.05 -3.61 0.57
CA LEU A 633 23.93 -3.45 1.72
C LEU A 633 23.49 -4.32 2.91
N THR A 634 22.19 -4.43 3.17
CA THR A 634 21.67 -5.19 4.31
C THR A 634 21.52 -6.68 4.03
N GLN A 635 21.09 -7.06 2.82
CA GLN A 635 20.69 -8.44 2.49
C GLN A 635 21.77 -9.23 1.73
N THR A 636 22.63 -8.55 0.97
CA THR A 636 23.65 -9.21 0.12
C THR A 636 25.04 -9.12 0.73
N VAL A 637 25.41 -8.02 1.38
CA VAL A 637 26.72 -7.89 2.03
C VAL A 637 26.78 -8.77 3.29
N PRO A 638 27.75 -9.70 3.41
CA PRO A 638 27.83 -10.60 4.56
C PRO A 638 28.09 -9.87 5.87
N ASP A 639 27.46 -10.31 6.96
CA ASP A 639 27.69 -9.70 8.29
C ASP A 639 29.15 -9.80 8.76
N THR A 640 29.92 -10.77 8.24
CA THR A 640 31.35 -10.95 8.56
C THR A 640 32.24 -9.82 8.04
N VAL A 641 31.79 -9.06 7.04
CA VAL A 641 32.53 -7.91 6.48
C VAL A 641 31.95 -6.56 6.92
N LYS A 642 30.84 -6.56 7.69
CA LYS A 642 30.21 -5.33 8.19
C LYS A 642 30.97 -4.80 9.42
N THR A 643 31.87 -3.85 9.17
CA THR A 643 32.49 -3.01 10.22
C THR A 643 31.45 -2.06 10.83
N ASP A 644 31.79 -1.42 11.95
CA ASP A 644 30.88 -0.46 12.59
C ASP A 644 30.52 0.72 11.65
N ALA A 645 31.47 1.16 10.81
CA ALA A 645 31.20 2.17 9.77
C ALA A 645 30.16 1.71 8.73
N ILE A 646 30.12 0.42 8.37
CA ILE A 646 29.09 -0.12 7.46
C ILE A 646 27.74 -0.20 8.17
N ARG A 647 27.71 -0.55 9.45
CA ARG A 647 26.48 -0.52 10.25
C ARG A 647 25.95 0.90 10.43
N GLU A 648 26.83 1.88 10.56
CA GLU A 648 26.46 3.30 10.53
C GLU A 648 25.85 3.69 9.17
N MET A 649 26.37 3.18 8.05
CA MET A 649 25.75 3.37 6.73
C MET A 649 24.37 2.73 6.60
N GLU A 650 24.11 1.60 7.28
CA GLU A 650 22.77 0.98 7.31
C GLU A 650 21.77 1.79 8.16
N LEU A 651 22.27 2.50 9.17
CA LEU A 651 21.46 3.34 10.05
C LEU A 651 21.20 4.73 9.47
N TYR A 652 22.15 5.25 8.70
CA TYR A 652 22.08 6.52 7.97
C TYR A 652 21.06 6.47 6.83
#